data_AF-D8Q3J6-F1
#
_entry.id   AF-D8Q3J6-F1
#
_cell.length_a   1.000
_cell.length_b   1.000
_cell.length_c   1.000
_cell.angle_alpha   90.00
_cell.angle_beta   90.00
_cell.angle_gamma   90.00
#
_symmetry.space_group_name_H-M   'P 1'
#
loop_
_entity.id
_entity.type
_entity.pdbx_description
1 polymer ?
#
loop_
_entity_poly.entity_id
_entity_poly.type
_entity_poly.pdbx_seq_one_letter_code
_entity_poly.pdbx_strand_id
1 'polypeptide(L)'
;MEELLQASGIPDDLHNLVSQWLLNQEDPAKSRRIGAQITDALKATPVEHPAAAEVLKLQDQLPRNSRWIIGSDAWSYDLGASGLHHAIASGLDINILILDTLPYTTRHSVDPSRRKQDVGLYAMNHGDVYVASVAVYSSYGQVLQAVMEADRYHGPSVVVAYLPYRSEDVPALEVLKETKLAVDAGYWPLYRWDPSKDAANQEAFQLDSDAIKNDLRAFLDRQNHLSQLSRAKPAVAAELVSSLGARVQEERRLKAKQAFSQMVASLDAPPLLILYASDGGNAEKLAKKLAQRAEARGLSVTAGTFDSVPLESLAQEEYVAFVTSTAGQGEPPQNARRFFKALNAAVAAGEKPLTKVKYAVFGMGDSHYWPRAEDAQYYNRPGKELDHKLAALGAERFADLGLGDDQDADGPMTGYKTWEPLIWKAFKVDTLEIAEAEPEPITNEHIKAASNFLRGTIVEGLQDTTTGALSASDTQLTKFHGIYQQDDRDIRDERVGQGIEPAYSFMIRVRMPGGVCDSRQWLQMDQISDEHGCGNFKITTRQTFQFHGVIKRHLKSAIKDINRALLDTLAACGDVNRNVTCSLIPSKSKLHAQVYEFAKQVSEHLLPHTSAYHEIWLDKKLVAGDALKDFEPLYGDFYLPRKFKVSVAVPPTNDVDVFTNDLGYIAIVGDDGELQGFNVSIGGGMGVTHGNKKTYPRLGTVIGFCTPEQGKTVAEKVMLVQRDHGNRADRKNARLKYTVDRLGVDGFREEVEKLLGWKLAPARPFTFDRNIDDFGWSQGEDGKHHFMMYIENGRVEDVPGREFKTGLREIAKVHKGTFRLTTNQHLMLSDIAEEDLPQIKSLLAKYKLDNLEHTGLRLSSSACVAFPTCGLAMAESERYLPILIDKVEKICEENGLRHDSIVMRMTGCPNGCARPYAAEVAFVGKAPGTYLMLLGGGYYGQRLNKIYRESVTEPEILAILRPMIKRYALERHEGEHFGDWTIRAGYIAPTTEGKFWYDRMGGEGENRLAA
;
A
#
# COMPACT_ATOMS: atom_id res chain seq x y z
N MET A 1 43.68 3.94 52.11
CA MET A 1 42.41 3.93 52.87
C MET A 1 42.27 2.65 53.70
N GLU A 2 42.39 1.46 53.13
CA GLU A 2 42.37 0.19 53.89
C GLU A 2 43.50 0.10 54.95
N GLU A 3 44.71 0.52 54.58
CA GLU A 3 45.85 0.59 55.53
C GLU A 3 45.60 1.58 56.67
N LEU A 4 44.92 2.70 56.38
CA LEU A 4 44.51 3.65 57.41
C LEU A 4 43.47 3.00 58.33
N LEU A 5 42.52 2.22 57.79
CA LEU A 5 41.52 1.52 58.60
C LEU A 5 42.12 0.55 59.63
N GLN A 6 43.25 -0.07 59.30
CA GLN A 6 43.90 -1.08 60.15
C GLN A 6 44.87 -0.49 61.19
N ALA A 7 45.10 0.83 61.18
CA ALA A 7 46.04 1.46 62.09
C ALA A 7 45.47 1.62 63.51
N SER A 8 46.28 1.29 64.52
CA SER A 8 45.92 1.43 65.93
C SER A 8 45.98 2.89 66.38
N GLY A 9 44.94 3.37 67.08
CA GLY A 9 44.89 4.73 67.64
C GLY A 9 44.17 5.78 66.79
N ILE A 10 43.40 5.36 65.78
CA ILE A 10 42.53 6.26 65.02
C ILE A 10 41.26 6.59 65.81
N PRO A 11 40.84 7.87 65.86
CA PRO A 11 39.56 8.26 66.45
C PRO A 11 38.38 7.51 65.81
N ASP A 12 37.45 7.01 66.64
CA ASP A 12 36.30 6.21 66.18
C ASP A 12 35.50 6.89 65.05
N ASP A 13 35.39 8.22 65.11
CA ASP A 13 34.72 9.02 64.07
C ASP A 13 35.44 8.95 62.72
N LEU A 14 36.77 9.03 62.71
CA LEU A 14 37.56 8.92 61.49
C LEU A 14 37.57 7.48 60.97
N HIS A 15 37.62 6.49 61.87
CA HIS A 15 37.51 5.07 61.50
C HIS A 15 36.17 4.77 60.81
N ASN A 16 35.07 5.32 61.34
CA ASN A 16 33.75 5.21 60.74
C ASN A 16 33.67 5.91 59.37
N LEU A 17 34.25 7.10 59.22
CA LEU A 17 34.26 7.81 57.94
C LEU A 17 35.06 7.05 56.87
N VAL A 18 36.25 6.53 57.21
CA VAL A 18 37.08 5.73 56.27
C VAL A 18 36.38 4.43 55.89
N SER A 19 35.71 3.76 56.83
CA SER A 19 34.88 2.58 56.57
C SER A 19 33.73 2.89 55.60
N GLN A 20 33.03 4.00 55.84
CA GLN A 20 31.92 4.43 54.99
C GLN A 20 32.40 4.86 53.60
N TRP A 21 33.58 5.47 53.49
CA TRP A 21 34.14 5.83 52.20
C TRP A 21 34.52 4.58 51.40
N LEU A 22 35.19 3.59 51.98
CA LEU A 22 35.52 2.32 51.30
C LEU A 22 34.25 1.59 50.79
N LEU A 23 33.17 1.61 51.57
CA LEU A 23 31.89 1.02 51.17
C LEU A 23 31.15 1.81 50.07
N ASN A 24 31.49 3.08 49.86
CA ASN A 24 30.79 3.98 48.92
C ASN A 24 31.75 4.69 47.95
N GLN A 25 32.97 4.17 47.76
CA GLN A 25 33.99 4.81 46.91
C GLN A 25 33.55 4.87 45.44
N GLU A 26 32.70 3.93 45.03
CA GLU A 26 32.10 3.86 43.69
C GLU A 26 30.89 4.79 43.49
N ASP A 27 30.38 5.45 44.54
CA ASP A 27 29.25 6.39 44.46
C ASP A 27 29.78 7.83 44.37
N PRO A 28 29.59 8.56 43.25
CA PRO A 28 30.17 9.89 43.06
C PRO A 28 29.73 10.93 44.10
N ALA A 29 28.49 10.86 44.57
CA ALA A 29 27.95 11.84 45.51
C ALA A 29 28.46 11.54 46.94
N LYS A 30 28.50 10.27 47.32
CA LYS A 30 28.94 9.86 48.66
C LYS A 30 30.46 9.89 48.80
N SER A 31 31.20 9.37 47.83
CA SER A 31 32.68 9.42 47.83
C SER A 31 33.20 10.85 47.98
N ARG A 32 32.61 11.81 47.25
CA ARG A 32 32.94 13.24 47.37
C ARG A 32 32.64 13.79 48.76
N ARG A 33 31.43 13.56 49.27
CA ARG A 33 31.00 14.09 50.58
C ARG A 33 31.82 13.50 51.72
N ILE A 34 31.97 12.18 51.74
CA ILE A 34 32.69 11.47 52.81
C ILE A 34 34.19 11.75 52.69
N GLY A 35 34.73 11.83 51.47
CA GLY A 35 36.13 12.20 51.23
C GLY A 35 36.48 13.60 51.75
N ALA A 36 35.58 14.57 51.58
CA ALA A 36 35.73 15.91 52.17
C ALA A 36 35.72 15.85 53.71
N GLN A 37 34.82 15.07 54.30
CA GLN A 37 34.75 14.89 55.76
C GLN A 37 35.99 14.20 56.33
N ILE A 38 36.55 13.21 55.64
CA ILE A 38 37.81 12.56 56.02
C ILE A 38 38.96 13.56 55.97
N THR A 39 39.01 14.37 54.91
CA THR A 39 40.03 15.41 54.73
C THR A 39 39.97 16.45 55.86
N ASP A 40 38.76 16.91 56.21
CA ASP A 40 38.55 17.87 57.28
C ASP A 40 38.88 17.27 58.66
N ALA A 41 38.50 16.01 58.91
CA ALA A 41 38.81 15.30 60.15
C ALA A 41 40.31 15.08 60.34
N LEU A 42 41.03 14.67 59.28
CA LEU A 42 42.48 14.49 59.28
C LEU A 42 43.24 15.80 59.48
N LYS A 43 42.70 16.93 58.99
CA LYS A 43 43.27 18.27 59.21
C LYS A 43 43.01 18.78 60.63
N ALA A 44 41.84 18.49 61.19
CA ALA A 44 41.43 18.94 62.52
C ALA A 44 42.09 18.14 63.65
N THR A 45 42.26 16.82 63.47
CA THR A 45 42.91 15.93 64.43
C THR A 45 43.98 15.10 63.72
N PRO A 46 45.24 15.57 63.68
CA PRO A 46 46.32 14.88 62.99
C PRO A 46 46.56 13.50 63.63
N VAL A 47 46.47 12.45 62.81
CA VAL A 47 46.81 11.08 63.21
C VAL A 47 48.26 10.81 62.82
N GLU A 48 49.10 10.42 63.78
CA GLU A 48 50.50 10.04 63.52
C GLU A 48 50.57 8.65 62.86
N HIS A 49 50.22 8.60 61.57
CA HIS A 49 50.35 7.40 60.74
C HIS A 49 50.73 7.79 59.29
N PRO A 50 51.70 7.11 58.64
CA PRO A 50 52.14 7.45 57.28
C PRO A 50 50.99 7.48 56.25
N ALA A 51 50.02 6.57 56.38
CA ALA A 51 48.85 6.51 55.50
C ALA A 51 47.94 7.75 55.60
N ALA A 52 47.90 8.44 56.75
CA ALA A 52 47.09 9.64 56.93
C ALA A 52 47.63 10.83 56.12
N ALA A 53 48.96 10.99 56.07
CA ALA A 53 49.62 12.01 55.28
C ALA A 53 49.44 11.79 53.77
N GLU A 54 49.50 10.53 53.31
CA GLU A 54 49.31 10.21 51.89
C GLU A 54 47.85 10.41 51.45
N VAL A 55 46.88 10.14 52.31
CA VAL A 55 45.45 10.43 52.04
C VAL A 55 45.21 11.94 51.88
N LEU A 56 45.81 12.77 52.73
CA LEU A 56 45.71 14.23 52.59
C LEU A 56 46.38 14.75 51.31
N LYS A 57 47.49 14.13 50.88
CA LYS A 57 48.18 14.47 49.62
C LYS A 57 47.35 14.09 48.39
N LEU A 58 46.56 13.02 48.48
CA LEU A 58 45.68 12.53 47.41
C LEU A 58 44.22 12.95 47.61
N GLN A 59 43.93 13.99 48.42
CA GLN A 59 42.57 14.41 48.75
C GLN A 59 41.68 14.68 47.52
N ASP A 60 42.25 15.14 46.40
CA ASP A 60 41.54 15.43 45.16
C ASP A 60 41.14 14.16 44.37
N GLN A 61 41.67 13.00 44.75
CA GLN A 61 41.33 11.68 44.18
C GLN A 61 40.28 10.94 45.02
N LEU A 62 39.84 11.50 46.15
CA LEU A 62 38.81 10.90 47.01
C LEU A 62 37.39 10.88 46.40
N PRO A 63 36.99 11.85 45.55
CA PRO A 63 35.76 11.72 44.75
C PRO A 63 35.95 10.74 43.58
N ARG A 64 34.92 9.94 43.26
CA ARG A 64 34.92 9.16 42.00
C ARG A 64 34.95 10.13 40.80
N ASN A 65 35.96 9.98 39.95
CA ASN A 65 36.14 10.76 38.73
C ASN A 65 35.68 9.97 37.50
N SER A 66 34.84 10.61 36.67
CA SER A 66 34.43 10.08 35.37
C SER A 66 35.56 10.24 34.35
N ARG A 67 35.96 9.15 33.69
CA ARG A 67 37.08 9.14 32.73
C ARG A 67 36.53 9.00 31.32
N TRP A 68 36.73 10.01 30.48
CA TRP A 68 36.28 10.03 29.09
C TRP A 68 37.44 10.14 28.10
N ILE A 69 37.41 9.31 27.07
CA ILE A 69 38.30 9.35 25.90
C ILE A 69 37.44 9.85 24.73
N ILE A 70 37.86 10.94 24.08
CA ILE A 70 37.14 11.51 22.93
C ILE A 70 37.93 11.24 21.66
N GLY A 71 37.30 10.55 20.71
CA GLY A 71 37.86 10.21 19.40
C GLY A 71 37.00 10.72 18.25
N SER A 72 37.57 10.77 17.05
CA SER A 72 36.81 10.98 15.82
C SER A 72 36.51 9.66 15.14
N ASP A 73 35.66 9.72 14.13
CA ASP A 73 35.36 8.58 13.27
C ASP A 73 36.56 7.99 12.52
N ALA A 74 37.73 8.64 12.52
CA ALA A 74 38.98 8.02 12.06
C ALA A 74 39.25 6.66 12.74
N TRP A 75 38.80 6.48 13.98
CA TRP A 75 38.98 5.24 14.74
C TRP A 75 38.13 4.07 14.23
N SER A 76 37.16 4.34 13.37
CA SER A 76 36.24 3.34 12.80
C SER A 76 36.72 2.71 11.47
N TYR A 77 37.85 3.16 10.93
CA TYR A 77 38.37 2.68 9.64
C TYR A 77 39.36 1.51 9.76
N ASP A 78 39.96 1.27 10.93
CA ASP A 78 40.96 0.21 11.17
C ASP A 78 40.77 -0.45 12.55
N LEU A 79 39.57 -0.97 12.84
CA LEU A 79 39.21 -1.48 14.17
C LEU A 79 40.13 -2.60 14.66
N GLY A 80 40.65 -3.44 13.75
CA GLY A 80 41.48 -4.61 14.06
C GLY A 80 42.90 -4.32 14.54
N ALA A 81 43.40 -3.08 14.38
CA ALA A 81 44.68 -2.61 14.91
C ALA A 81 44.55 -1.30 15.73
N SER A 82 43.31 -0.93 16.10
CA SER A 82 43.01 0.37 16.71
C SER A 82 43.19 0.42 18.23
N GLY A 83 43.47 1.62 18.74
CA GLY A 83 43.40 1.92 20.19
C GLY A 83 42.01 1.73 20.80
N LEU A 84 40.94 1.70 19.98
CA LEU A 84 39.57 1.45 20.44
C LEU A 84 39.38 -0.02 20.88
N HIS A 85 39.89 -0.97 20.11
CA HIS A 85 39.84 -2.39 20.51
C HIS A 85 40.57 -2.62 21.85
N HIS A 86 41.77 -2.03 22.02
CA HIS A 86 42.52 -2.15 23.26
C HIS A 86 41.82 -1.50 24.46
N ALA A 87 41.14 -0.36 24.24
CA ALA A 87 40.37 0.30 25.30
C ALA A 87 39.19 -0.55 25.74
N ILE A 88 38.44 -1.11 24.79
CA ILE A 88 37.30 -2.01 25.06
C ILE A 88 37.77 -3.31 25.73
N ALA A 89 38.77 -3.99 25.18
CA ALA A 89 39.27 -5.26 25.70
C ALA A 89 39.97 -5.15 27.07
N SER A 90 40.26 -3.93 27.55
CA SER A 90 40.90 -3.72 28.86
C SER A 90 40.01 -4.07 30.04
N GLY A 91 38.67 -4.05 29.86
CA GLY A 91 37.70 -4.23 30.94
C GLY A 91 37.71 -3.13 32.00
N LEU A 92 38.47 -2.05 31.79
CA LEU A 92 38.57 -0.93 32.72
C LEU A 92 37.29 -0.07 32.65
N ASP A 93 36.93 0.54 33.77
CA ASP A 93 35.84 1.52 33.86
C ASP A 93 36.25 2.85 33.21
N ILE A 94 36.05 2.92 31.89
CA ILE A 94 36.37 4.06 31.01
C ILE A 94 35.26 4.29 30.00
N ASN A 95 34.96 5.57 29.73
CA ASN A 95 33.96 5.97 28.75
C ASN A 95 34.62 6.47 27.47
N ILE A 96 34.09 6.09 26.30
CA ILE A 96 34.64 6.46 24.99
C ILE A 96 33.55 7.17 24.19
N LEU A 97 33.80 8.43 23.79
CA LEU A 97 32.91 9.21 22.92
C LEU A 97 33.53 9.33 21.53
N ILE A 98 32.82 8.84 20.50
CA ILE A 98 33.28 8.88 19.11
C ILE A 98 32.38 9.82 18.32
N LEU A 99 32.96 10.86 17.74
CA LEU A 99 32.25 11.84 16.93
C LEU A 99 32.25 11.43 15.45
N ASP A 100 31.06 11.17 14.90
CA ASP A 100 30.84 10.94 13.48
C ASP A 100 30.42 12.23 12.79
N THR A 101 31.27 12.68 11.86
CA THR A 101 31.13 14.00 11.24
C THR A 101 30.68 13.95 9.79
N LEU A 102 30.45 12.76 9.22
CA LEU A 102 30.12 12.61 7.81
C LEU A 102 28.68 13.05 7.52
N PRO A 103 28.44 14.08 6.69
CA PRO A 103 27.09 14.54 6.38
C PRO A 103 26.28 13.51 5.58
N TYR A 104 25.00 13.37 5.92
CA TYR A 104 24.07 12.41 5.32
C TYR A 104 23.97 12.59 3.81
N THR A 105 23.88 13.84 3.33
CA THR A 105 23.79 14.16 1.90
C THR A 105 25.03 13.83 1.08
N THR A 106 26.21 13.75 1.69
CA THR A 106 27.49 13.46 1.01
C THR A 106 28.00 12.05 1.23
N ARG A 107 27.23 11.16 1.88
CA ARG A 107 27.66 9.77 2.16
C ARG A 107 28.03 8.96 0.92
N HIS A 108 27.51 9.34 -0.25
CA HIS A 108 27.76 8.68 -1.53
C HIS A 108 29.06 9.10 -2.22
N SER A 109 29.76 10.15 -1.73
CA SER A 109 30.99 10.67 -2.33
C SER A 109 32.28 10.05 -1.75
N VAL A 110 32.18 9.06 -0.85
CA VAL A 110 33.32 8.42 -0.20
C VAL A 110 33.78 7.18 -1.00
N ASP A 111 35.09 7.02 -1.17
CA ASP A 111 35.72 5.90 -1.88
C ASP A 111 35.25 4.53 -1.32
N PRO A 112 34.65 3.64 -2.14
CA PRO A 112 34.18 2.31 -1.71
C PRO A 112 35.26 1.42 -1.09
N SER A 113 36.54 1.68 -1.38
CA SER A 113 37.69 0.92 -0.84
C SER A 113 38.06 1.31 0.59
N ARG A 114 37.54 2.44 1.11
CA ARG A 114 37.69 2.91 2.50
C ARG A 114 36.36 2.89 3.23
N ARG A 115 35.71 1.71 3.28
CA ARG A 115 34.43 1.56 3.97
C ARG A 115 34.61 1.63 5.49
N LYS A 116 33.88 2.55 6.12
CA LYS A 116 33.76 2.74 7.56
C LYS A 116 33.14 1.51 8.23
N GLN A 117 33.73 1.01 9.31
CA GLN A 117 33.18 -0.11 10.09
C GLN A 117 32.24 0.42 11.18
N ASP A 118 31.20 -0.34 11.53
CA ASP A 118 30.22 0.06 12.55
C ASP A 118 30.78 -0.16 13.96
N VAL A 119 31.16 0.94 14.59
CA VAL A 119 31.77 0.94 15.93
C VAL A 119 30.79 0.48 17.01
N GLY A 120 29.52 0.88 16.90
CA GLY A 120 28.51 0.52 17.89
C GLY A 120 28.26 -0.99 17.86
N LEU A 121 28.09 -1.55 16.66
CA LEU A 121 27.92 -2.99 16.48
C LEU A 121 29.17 -3.78 16.93
N TYR A 122 30.36 -3.25 16.63
CA TYR A 122 31.62 -3.85 17.07
C TYR A 122 31.72 -3.91 18.60
N ALA A 123 31.41 -2.81 19.30
CA ALA A 123 31.42 -2.75 20.76
C ALA A 123 30.34 -3.64 21.40
N MET A 124 29.16 -3.76 20.78
CA MET A 124 28.11 -4.67 21.26
C MET A 124 28.52 -6.14 21.19
N ASN A 125 29.25 -6.53 20.14
CA ASN A 125 29.73 -7.90 19.96
C ASN A 125 30.75 -8.34 21.01
N HIS A 126 31.33 -7.42 21.78
CA HIS A 126 32.19 -7.75 22.93
C HIS A 126 31.38 -8.30 24.12
N GLY A 127 30.10 -7.95 24.24
CA GLY A 127 29.18 -8.54 25.22
C GLY A 127 29.16 -7.88 26.60
N ASP A 128 30.20 -7.14 26.98
CA ASP A 128 30.43 -6.58 28.31
C ASP A 128 30.65 -5.05 28.30
N VAL A 129 30.17 -4.37 27.26
CA VAL A 129 30.40 -2.93 27.02
C VAL A 129 29.07 -2.19 26.95
N TYR A 130 28.92 -1.06 27.64
CA TYR A 130 27.75 -0.21 27.39
C TYR A 130 27.89 0.50 26.05
N VAL A 131 26.87 0.47 25.19
CA VAL A 131 26.94 1.09 23.86
C VAL A 131 25.75 2.00 23.61
N ALA A 132 25.98 3.23 23.16
CA ALA A 132 24.90 4.13 22.76
C ALA A 132 25.21 4.84 21.44
N SER A 133 24.17 5.05 20.65
CA SER A 133 24.19 5.92 19.47
C SER A 133 23.32 7.14 19.74
N VAL A 134 23.90 8.33 19.58
CA VAL A 134 23.29 9.60 20.00
C VAL A 134 23.42 10.67 18.92
N ALA A 135 22.52 11.64 18.90
CA ALA A 135 22.62 12.81 18.03
C ALA A 135 22.00 14.04 18.70
N VAL A 136 22.84 15.04 19.04
CA VAL A 136 22.44 16.18 19.89
C VAL A 136 21.36 17.06 19.27
N TYR A 137 21.39 17.22 17.95
CA TYR A 137 20.38 17.99 17.22
C TYR A 137 19.10 17.19 16.90
N SER A 138 19.06 15.90 17.25
CA SER A 138 17.85 15.07 17.16
C SER A 138 17.14 14.98 18.52
N SER A 139 17.88 14.64 19.58
CA SER A 139 17.32 14.59 20.94
C SER A 139 18.38 14.88 22.00
N TYR A 140 18.30 16.07 22.60
CA TYR A 140 19.17 16.45 23.71
C TYR A 140 18.96 15.57 24.95
N GLY A 141 17.70 15.22 25.24
CA GLY A 141 17.35 14.37 26.39
C GLY A 141 17.96 12.98 26.28
N GLN A 142 17.94 12.39 25.08
CA GLN A 142 18.53 11.08 24.81
C GLN A 142 20.06 11.10 24.94
N VAL A 143 20.74 12.14 24.45
CA VAL A 143 22.19 12.31 24.66
C VAL A 143 22.53 12.35 26.14
N LEU A 144 21.83 13.19 26.91
CA LEU A 144 22.09 13.33 28.35
C LEU A 144 21.90 12.00 29.07
N GLN A 145 20.81 11.30 28.76
CA GLN A 145 20.53 9.99 29.34
C GLN A 145 21.60 8.96 28.96
N ALA A 146 21.99 8.88 27.69
CA ALA A 146 23.00 7.96 27.21
C ALA A 146 24.37 8.19 27.86
N VAL A 147 24.77 9.45 28.04
CA VAL A 147 26.05 9.83 28.68
C VAL A 147 26.01 9.53 30.18
N MET A 148 24.89 9.79 30.85
CA MET A 148 24.73 9.45 32.27
C MET A 148 24.68 7.94 32.52
N GLU A 149 24.09 7.16 31.60
CA GLU A 149 24.05 5.71 31.67
C GLU A 149 25.44 5.11 31.40
N ALA A 150 26.16 5.62 30.39
CA ALA A 150 27.56 5.28 30.14
C ALA A 150 28.44 5.50 31.39
N ASP A 151 28.34 6.68 32.02
CA ASP A 151 29.13 7.01 33.21
C ASP A 151 28.81 6.14 34.45
N ARG A 152 27.58 5.63 34.51
CA ARG A 152 27.15 4.73 35.61
C ARG A 152 27.51 3.27 35.35
N TYR A 153 27.78 2.91 34.10
CA TYR A 153 28.14 1.55 33.74
C TYR A 153 29.50 1.19 34.34
N HIS A 154 29.59 0.01 34.95
CA HIS A 154 30.83 -0.46 35.57
C HIS A 154 31.61 -1.32 34.57
N GLY A 155 32.40 -0.65 33.72
CA GLY A 155 33.18 -1.27 32.66
C GLY A 155 33.38 -0.33 31.47
N PRO A 156 33.93 -0.80 30.35
CA PRO A 156 34.10 0.03 29.17
C PRO A 156 32.74 0.49 28.63
N SER A 157 32.65 1.73 28.17
CA SER A 157 31.46 2.26 27.49
C SER A 157 31.83 2.97 26.18
N VAL A 158 30.96 2.90 25.18
CA VAL A 158 31.13 3.51 23.86
C VAL A 158 29.87 4.28 23.47
N VAL A 159 29.99 5.59 23.37
CA VAL A 159 28.95 6.49 22.87
C VAL A 159 29.38 6.99 21.50
N VAL A 160 28.62 6.65 20.46
CA VAL A 160 28.83 7.14 19.09
C VAL A 160 27.87 8.30 18.84
N ALA A 161 28.42 9.49 18.59
CA ALA A 161 27.66 10.73 18.49
C ALA A 161 27.72 11.32 17.07
N TYR A 162 26.55 11.54 16.47
CA TYR A 162 26.43 12.14 15.14
C TYR A 162 26.45 13.66 15.21
N LEU A 163 27.39 14.26 14.47
CA LEU A 163 27.55 15.70 14.34
C LEU A 163 28.02 16.04 12.91
N PRO A 164 27.13 16.04 11.91
CA PRO A 164 27.52 16.22 10.51
C PRO A 164 27.91 17.67 10.22
N TYR A 165 29.20 17.95 9.94
CA TYR A 165 29.65 19.28 9.52
C TYR A 165 30.67 19.21 8.38
N ARG A 166 30.72 20.28 7.57
CA ARG A 166 31.60 20.38 6.37
C ARG A 166 32.79 21.31 6.59
N SER A 167 32.61 22.35 7.41
CA SER A 167 33.62 23.30 7.86
C SER A 167 33.18 23.92 9.19
N GLU A 168 34.07 24.63 9.87
CA GLU A 168 33.76 25.29 11.15
C GLU A 168 32.70 26.41 11.02
N ASP A 169 32.50 26.93 9.80
CA ASP A 169 31.58 28.05 9.52
C ASP A 169 30.16 27.60 9.12
N VAL A 170 29.84 26.30 9.15
CA VAL A 170 28.53 25.80 8.72
C VAL A 170 27.42 26.29 9.67
N PRO A 171 26.32 26.87 9.16
CA PRO A 171 25.20 27.29 10.00
C PRO A 171 24.60 26.12 10.79
N ALA A 172 24.35 26.32 12.09
CA ALA A 172 23.76 25.29 12.96
C ALA A 172 22.43 24.73 12.43
N LEU A 173 21.67 25.54 11.69
CA LEU A 173 20.42 25.12 11.04
C LEU A 173 20.65 24.04 9.96
N GLU A 174 21.78 24.08 9.25
CA GLU A 174 22.12 23.09 8.23
C GLU A 174 22.53 21.76 8.86
N VAL A 175 23.36 21.81 9.92
CA VAL A 175 23.74 20.65 10.73
C VAL A 175 22.51 19.96 11.34
N LEU A 176 21.54 20.75 11.82
CA LEU A 176 20.29 20.22 12.36
C LEU A 176 19.45 19.52 11.29
N LYS A 177 19.34 20.10 10.09
CA LYS A 177 18.60 19.49 8.97
C LYS A 177 19.21 18.15 8.54
N GLU A 178 20.52 18.10 8.37
CA GLU A 178 21.25 16.86 8.04
C GLU A 178 21.07 15.80 9.12
N THR A 179 21.18 16.19 10.39
CA THR A 179 20.96 15.30 11.54
C THR A 179 19.55 14.72 11.55
N LYS A 180 18.54 15.57 11.33
CA LYS A 180 17.14 15.14 11.30
C LYS A 180 16.85 14.19 10.15
N LEU A 181 17.36 14.49 8.95
CA LEU A 181 17.25 13.61 7.79
C LEU A 181 17.91 12.24 8.03
N ALA A 182 19.09 12.21 8.65
CA ALA A 182 19.80 10.99 8.97
C ALA A 182 19.02 10.07 9.92
N VAL A 183 18.43 10.63 10.98
CA VAL A 183 17.67 9.88 11.98
C VAL A 183 16.30 9.46 11.45
N ASP A 184 15.56 10.38 10.80
CA ASP A 184 14.21 10.11 10.29
C ASP A 184 14.23 9.10 9.13
N ALA A 185 15.28 9.09 8.31
CA ALA A 185 15.46 8.13 7.23
C ALA A 185 16.04 6.77 7.70
N GLY A 186 16.31 6.62 9.00
CA GLY A 186 16.85 5.38 9.57
C GLY A 186 18.34 5.12 9.35
N TYR A 187 19.07 6.06 8.76
CA TYR A 187 20.51 5.94 8.51
C TYR A 187 21.34 6.04 9.80
N TRP A 188 20.93 6.92 10.72
CA TRP A 188 21.55 7.05 12.03
C TRP A 188 20.57 6.65 13.13
N PRO A 189 20.50 5.37 13.52
CA PRO A 189 19.60 4.94 14.58
C PRO A 189 20.12 5.42 15.94
N LEU A 190 19.28 6.12 16.69
CA LEU A 190 19.48 6.42 18.11
C LEU A 190 19.07 5.21 18.94
N TYR A 191 19.99 4.68 19.75
CA TYR A 191 19.77 3.53 20.63
C TYR A 191 20.71 3.57 21.84
N ARG A 192 20.40 2.75 22.84
CA ARG A 192 21.23 2.47 24.02
C ARG A 192 21.19 0.98 24.32
N TRP A 193 22.33 0.41 24.64
CA TRP A 193 22.51 -0.98 25.00
C TRP A 193 23.31 -1.09 26.29
N ASP A 194 22.71 -1.68 27.30
CA ASP A 194 23.30 -1.88 28.62
C ASP A 194 23.24 -3.37 28.98
N PRO A 195 24.33 -4.13 28.77
CA PRO A 195 24.35 -5.57 29.04
C PRO A 195 24.15 -5.91 30.53
N SER A 196 24.32 -4.95 31.45
CA SER A 196 24.07 -5.18 32.88
C SER A 196 22.57 -5.37 33.19
N LYS A 197 21.68 -4.92 32.31
CA LYS A 197 20.22 -5.05 32.45
C LYS A 197 19.71 -6.46 32.15
N ASP A 198 20.38 -7.20 31.27
CA ASP A 198 20.03 -8.61 31.01
C ASP A 198 20.22 -9.47 32.28
N ALA A 199 21.28 -9.19 33.06
CA ALA A 199 21.50 -9.82 34.36
C ALA A 199 20.42 -9.44 35.41
N ALA A 200 19.70 -8.35 35.18
CA ALA A 200 18.60 -7.86 36.01
C ALA A 200 17.20 -8.19 35.44
N ASN A 201 17.10 -9.04 34.41
CA ASN A 201 15.86 -9.39 33.71
C ASN A 201 15.11 -8.18 33.13
N GLN A 202 15.84 -7.11 32.81
CA GLN A 202 15.35 -5.91 32.13
C GLN A 202 15.88 -5.89 30.71
N GLU A 203 15.15 -5.27 29.78
CA GLU A 203 15.54 -5.23 28.37
C GLU A 203 16.86 -4.44 28.22
N ALA A 204 17.94 -5.12 27.82
CA ALA A 204 19.26 -4.50 27.67
C ALA A 204 19.34 -3.54 26.48
N PHE A 205 18.59 -3.79 25.41
CA PHE A 205 18.60 -2.96 24.20
C PHE A 205 17.37 -2.04 24.16
N GLN A 206 17.60 -0.74 24.00
CA GLN A 206 16.56 0.27 23.86
C GLN A 206 16.80 1.08 22.59
N LEU A 207 15.87 0.99 21.64
CA LEU A 207 15.87 1.84 20.46
C LEU A 207 15.15 3.16 20.79
N ASP A 208 15.77 4.31 20.56
CA ASP A 208 15.21 5.63 20.87
C ASP A 208 14.69 6.37 19.63
N SER A 209 14.90 5.85 18.42
CA SER A 209 14.40 6.45 17.17
C SER A 209 12.95 6.07 16.89
N ASP A 210 12.02 7.03 16.94
CA ASP A 210 10.58 6.76 16.84
C ASP A 210 10.13 6.18 15.49
N ALA A 211 10.74 6.61 14.37
CA ALA A 211 10.45 6.08 13.04
C ALA A 211 10.86 4.60 12.92
N ILE A 212 12.09 4.28 13.32
CA ILE A 212 12.65 2.92 13.29
C ILE A 212 11.99 2.04 14.36
N LYS A 213 11.57 2.58 15.50
CA LYS A 213 10.81 1.87 16.55
C LYS A 213 9.53 1.26 16.00
N ASN A 214 8.81 1.95 15.13
CA ASN A 214 7.58 1.42 14.55
C ASN A 214 7.86 0.28 13.55
N ASP A 215 8.92 0.40 12.75
CA ASP A 215 9.33 -0.65 11.81
C ASP A 215 9.95 -1.86 12.54
N LEU A 216 10.76 -1.63 13.58
CA LEU A 216 11.37 -2.66 14.41
C LEU A 216 10.32 -3.33 15.31
N ARG A 217 9.35 -2.59 15.86
CA ARG A 217 8.22 -3.16 16.61
C ARG A 217 7.36 -4.04 15.69
N ALA A 218 7.11 -3.62 14.45
CA ALA A 218 6.46 -4.45 13.44
C ALA A 218 7.30 -5.69 13.01
N PHE A 219 8.61 -5.68 13.22
CA PHE A 219 9.51 -6.82 12.99
C PHE A 219 9.61 -7.75 14.21
N LEU A 220 9.70 -7.21 15.43
CA LEU A 220 9.78 -7.96 16.69
C LEU A 220 8.43 -8.58 17.07
N ASP A 221 7.31 -7.93 16.76
CA ASP A 221 5.96 -8.51 16.91
C ASP A 221 5.77 -9.74 16.00
N ARG A 222 6.47 -9.80 14.86
CA ARG A 222 6.55 -10.98 13.99
C ARG A 222 7.41 -12.10 14.59
N GLN A 223 8.48 -11.79 15.33
CA GLN A 223 9.30 -12.81 16.01
C GLN A 223 8.66 -13.33 17.30
N ASN A 224 7.93 -12.50 18.05
CA ASN A 224 7.26 -12.92 19.28
C ASN A 224 6.19 -14.00 19.03
N HIS A 225 5.57 -13.99 17.84
CA HIS A 225 4.60 -15.01 17.43
C HIS A 225 5.25 -16.39 17.19
N LEU A 226 6.47 -16.43 16.65
CA LEU A 226 7.26 -17.65 16.46
C LEU A 226 7.75 -18.23 17.82
N SER A 227 8.13 -17.35 18.74
CA SER A 227 8.60 -17.74 20.08
C SER A 227 7.48 -18.33 20.96
N GLN A 228 6.22 -17.92 20.76
CA GLN A 228 5.07 -18.48 21.48
C GLN A 228 4.69 -19.89 20.97
N LEU A 229 4.87 -20.17 19.68
CA LEU A 229 4.65 -21.50 19.10
C LEU A 229 5.69 -22.55 19.56
N SER A 230 6.89 -22.11 19.93
CA SER A 230 7.96 -22.99 20.43
C SER A 230 7.76 -23.46 21.89
N ARG A 231 6.81 -22.92 22.65
CA ARG A 231 6.67 -23.15 24.10
C ARG A 231 5.68 -24.26 24.51
N ALA A 232 5.18 -25.06 23.55
CA ALA A 232 4.30 -26.19 23.83
C ALA A 232 5.08 -27.48 24.22
N LYS A 233 5.75 -27.48 25.39
CA LYS A 233 5.96 -28.66 26.26
C LYS A 233 6.63 -28.24 27.59
N PRO A 234 6.04 -28.57 28.76
CA PRO A 234 6.51 -28.11 30.07
C PRO A 234 7.16 -29.22 30.93
N ALA A 235 8.14 -28.84 31.76
CA ALA A 235 8.46 -29.38 33.10
C ALA A 235 9.73 -28.70 33.65
N VAL A 236 9.94 -28.27 34.90
CA VAL A 236 9.22 -28.16 36.20
C VAL A 236 10.14 -27.19 37.00
N ALA A 237 9.67 -26.02 37.50
CA ALA A 237 9.28 -25.68 38.90
C ALA A 237 10.23 -26.24 39.99
N ALA A 238 10.50 -25.67 41.16
CA ALA A 238 10.06 -24.57 42.02
C ALA A 238 11.22 -24.40 43.05
N GLU A 239 11.43 -23.31 43.77
CA GLU A 239 10.69 -22.90 44.98
C GLU A 239 11.31 -21.55 45.44
N LEU A 240 10.51 -20.50 45.70
CA LEU A 240 9.79 -20.23 46.96
C LEU A 240 10.74 -19.97 48.17
N VAL A 241 10.57 -18.98 49.05
CA VAL A 241 9.59 -17.88 49.18
C VAL A 241 9.99 -17.04 50.39
N SER A 242 9.83 -15.71 50.30
CA SER A 242 9.51 -14.76 51.39
C SER A 242 10.48 -14.67 52.60
N SER A 243 10.49 -13.65 53.47
CA SER A 243 9.63 -12.49 53.70
C SER A 243 10.44 -11.41 54.47
N LEU A 244 10.18 -10.14 54.13
CA LEU A 244 10.05 -8.92 54.96
C LEU A 244 10.96 -8.72 56.20
N GLY A 245 11.70 -7.60 56.29
CA GLY A 245 11.23 -6.26 56.71
C GLY A 245 12.40 -5.54 57.43
N ALA A 246 12.46 -4.25 57.73
CA ALA A 246 11.42 -3.24 57.84
C ALA A 246 11.95 -1.78 57.77
N ARG A 247 13.22 -1.52 57.41
CA ARG A 247 13.75 -0.13 57.27
C ARG A 247 13.89 0.35 55.84
N VAL A 248 14.19 -0.59 54.94
CA VAL A 248 13.95 -0.50 53.49
C VAL A 248 12.45 -0.24 53.22
N GLN A 249 11.56 -0.58 54.15
CA GLN A 249 10.13 -0.28 54.03
C GLN A 249 9.76 1.19 54.21
N GLU A 250 10.53 2.00 54.96
CA GLU A 250 10.15 3.40 55.29
C GLU A 250 10.53 4.37 54.16
N GLU A 251 11.74 4.23 53.61
CA GLU A 251 12.24 5.05 52.50
C GLU A 251 11.71 4.58 51.14
N ARG A 252 11.54 3.26 50.95
CA ARG A 252 10.73 2.77 49.83
C ARG A 252 9.29 3.20 49.99
N ARG A 253 8.73 3.41 51.19
CA ARG A 253 7.36 3.98 51.34
C ARG A 253 7.24 5.41 50.81
N LEU A 254 8.29 6.23 50.92
CA LEU A 254 8.27 7.64 50.49
C LEU A 254 8.47 7.77 48.98
N LYS A 255 9.45 7.06 48.42
CA LYS A 255 9.66 6.99 46.97
C LYS A 255 8.60 6.17 46.26
N ALA A 256 8.15 5.07 46.85
CA ALA A 256 6.94 4.40 46.40
C ALA A 256 5.73 5.30 46.62
N LYS A 257 5.61 6.21 47.59
CA LYS A 257 4.47 7.15 47.66
C LYS A 257 4.44 8.13 46.49
N GLN A 258 5.58 8.62 46.01
CA GLN A 258 5.65 9.53 44.88
C GLN A 258 5.53 8.82 43.53
N ALA A 259 6.18 7.66 43.38
CA ALA A 259 5.99 6.77 42.24
C ALA A 259 4.56 6.20 42.22
N PHE A 260 3.99 5.82 43.37
CA PHE A 260 2.58 5.50 43.56
C PHE A 260 1.71 6.73 43.42
N SER A 261 2.14 7.98 43.56
CA SER A 261 1.27 9.14 43.26
C SER A 261 1.15 9.39 41.76
N GLN A 262 2.23 9.17 41.00
CA GLN A 262 2.21 9.18 39.53
C GLN A 262 1.62 7.90 38.94
N MET A 263 1.80 6.76 39.62
CA MET A 263 1.22 5.48 39.24
C MET A 263 -0.22 5.32 39.77
N VAL A 264 -0.64 6.02 40.83
CA VAL A 264 -2.06 6.18 41.26
C VAL A 264 -2.77 7.16 40.35
N ALA A 265 -2.11 8.22 39.86
CA ALA A 265 -2.67 9.01 38.78
C ALA A 265 -2.89 8.19 37.49
N SER A 266 -2.14 7.09 37.28
CA SER A 266 -2.32 6.13 36.18
C SER A 266 -3.00 4.79 36.54
N LEU A 267 -3.27 4.51 37.82
CA LEU A 267 -4.03 3.35 38.33
C LEU A 267 -5.49 3.74 38.60
N ASP A 268 -5.75 5.04 38.81
CA ASP A 268 -7.06 5.67 38.68
C ASP A 268 -7.28 6.23 37.26
N ALA A 269 -6.33 6.04 36.31
CA ALA A 269 -6.57 6.34 34.91
C ALA A 269 -7.55 5.30 34.36
N PRO A 270 -8.75 5.71 33.93
CA PRO A 270 -9.77 4.77 33.50
C PRO A 270 -9.23 3.91 32.32
N PRO A 271 -9.20 2.57 32.44
CA PRO A 271 -8.74 1.71 31.36
C PRO A 271 -9.76 1.76 30.22
N LEU A 272 -9.30 2.03 29.00
CA LEU A 272 -10.12 2.07 27.80
C LEU A 272 -9.64 1.02 26.79
N LEU A 273 -10.45 -0.02 26.62
CA LEU A 273 -10.27 -0.97 25.51
C LEU A 273 -10.92 -0.40 24.24
N ILE A 274 -10.21 -0.38 23.13
CA ILE A 274 -10.71 0.08 21.83
C ILE A 274 -10.72 -1.08 20.84
N LEU A 275 -11.92 -1.52 20.48
CA LEU A 275 -12.11 -2.60 19.52
C LEU A 275 -12.54 -2.04 18.17
N TYR A 276 -12.00 -2.60 17.07
CA TYR A 276 -12.38 -2.18 15.72
C TYR A 276 -12.72 -3.30 14.76
N ALA A 277 -13.53 -2.96 13.75
CA ALA A 277 -13.91 -3.86 12.67
C ALA A 277 -13.89 -3.14 11.31
N SER A 278 -13.11 -3.64 10.34
CA SER A 278 -12.95 -3.00 9.04
C SER A 278 -12.49 -3.91 7.92
N ASP A 279 -13.21 -3.89 6.80
CA ASP A 279 -12.78 -4.53 5.54
C ASP A 279 -11.89 -3.60 4.69
N GLY A 280 -12.06 -2.28 4.84
CA GLY A 280 -11.32 -1.25 4.08
C GLY A 280 -10.25 -0.51 4.87
N GLY A 281 -10.07 -0.82 6.16
CA GLY A 281 -9.09 -0.20 7.06
C GLY A 281 -9.45 1.20 7.58
N ASN A 282 -10.61 1.77 7.22
CA ASN A 282 -11.00 3.11 7.68
C ASN A 282 -11.34 3.15 9.18
N ALA A 283 -12.12 2.18 9.65
CA ALA A 283 -12.48 2.08 11.08
C ALA A 283 -11.25 1.75 11.94
N GLU A 284 -10.33 0.94 11.42
CA GLU A 284 -9.04 0.67 12.06
C GLU A 284 -8.22 1.96 12.25
N LYS A 285 -8.14 2.81 11.21
CA LYS A 285 -7.43 4.10 11.31
C LYS A 285 -8.04 5.01 12.37
N LEU A 286 -9.37 5.12 12.43
CA LEU A 286 -10.04 5.93 13.46
C LEU A 286 -9.85 5.36 14.87
N ALA A 287 -9.88 4.03 15.03
CA ALA A 287 -9.63 3.39 16.31
C ALA A 287 -8.19 3.62 16.80
N LYS A 288 -7.20 3.49 15.91
CA LYS A 288 -5.79 3.79 16.22
C LYS A 288 -5.60 5.27 16.56
N LYS A 289 -6.30 6.17 15.87
CA LYS A 289 -6.30 7.61 16.17
C LYS A 289 -6.90 7.90 17.55
N LEU A 290 -8.04 7.27 17.87
CA LEU A 290 -8.67 7.37 19.18
C LEU A 290 -7.73 6.88 20.29
N ALA A 291 -7.03 5.75 20.05
CA ALA A 291 -6.10 5.17 21.00
C ALA A 291 -4.94 6.11 21.33
N GLN A 292 -4.25 6.63 20.30
CA GLN A 292 -3.15 7.58 20.48
C GLN A 292 -3.60 8.84 21.23
N ARG A 293 -4.81 9.34 20.93
CA ARG A 293 -5.37 10.53 21.57
C ARG A 293 -5.81 10.29 23.01
N ALA A 294 -6.27 9.09 23.33
CA ALA A 294 -6.62 8.65 24.67
C ALA A 294 -5.34 8.50 25.53
N GLU A 295 -4.29 7.87 25.00
CA GLU A 295 -2.98 7.76 25.66
C GLU A 295 -2.38 9.14 25.96
N ALA A 296 -2.42 10.05 24.97
CA ALA A 296 -1.93 11.42 25.14
C ALA A 296 -2.71 12.23 26.18
N ARG A 297 -3.97 11.85 26.46
CA ARG A 297 -4.84 12.44 27.49
C ARG A 297 -4.72 11.72 28.84
N GLY A 298 -3.77 10.81 28.98
CA GLY A 298 -3.46 10.12 30.23
C GLY A 298 -4.32 8.88 30.52
N LEU A 299 -5.04 8.35 29.52
CA LEU A 299 -5.79 7.09 29.66
C LEU A 299 -4.88 5.88 29.43
N SER A 300 -5.18 4.77 30.11
CA SER A 300 -4.56 3.47 29.83
C SER A 300 -5.31 2.77 28.71
N VAL A 301 -4.70 2.57 27.55
CA VAL A 301 -5.39 2.12 26.34
C VAL A 301 -4.89 0.77 25.85
N THR A 302 -5.82 -0.10 25.46
CA THR A 302 -5.54 -1.31 24.68
C THR A 302 -6.36 -1.29 23.41
N ALA A 303 -5.82 -1.69 22.25
CA ALA A 303 -6.55 -1.70 20.99
C ALA A 303 -6.45 -3.04 20.26
N GLY A 304 -7.54 -3.50 19.66
CA GLY A 304 -7.60 -4.80 18.97
C GLY A 304 -8.76 -4.91 17.99
N THR A 305 -8.84 -6.02 17.25
CA THR A 305 -10.01 -6.31 16.42
C THR A 305 -11.16 -6.84 17.28
N PHE A 306 -12.39 -6.79 16.80
CA PHE A 306 -13.52 -7.41 17.50
C PHE A 306 -13.25 -8.90 17.76
N ASP A 307 -12.78 -9.62 16.74
CA ASP A 307 -12.51 -11.06 16.84
C ASP A 307 -11.28 -11.42 17.69
N SER A 308 -10.46 -10.44 18.13
CA SER A 308 -9.32 -10.70 19.04
C SER A 308 -9.73 -10.79 20.51
N VAL A 309 -10.95 -10.39 20.87
CA VAL A 309 -11.43 -10.39 22.26
C VAL A 309 -12.69 -11.26 22.38
N PRO A 310 -12.60 -12.45 23.02
CA PRO A 310 -13.77 -13.28 23.32
C PRO A 310 -14.76 -12.57 24.24
N LEU A 311 -16.04 -12.96 24.21
CA LEU A 311 -17.10 -12.33 25.00
C LEU A 311 -16.86 -12.49 26.51
N GLU A 312 -16.22 -13.59 26.91
CA GLU A 312 -15.85 -13.90 28.29
C GLU A 312 -14.77 -12.94 28.83
N SER A 313 -13.81 -12.56 27.96
CA SER A 313 -12.80 -11.57 28.29
C SER A 313 -13.41 -10.16 28.31
N LEU A 314 -14.30 -9.86 27.35
CA LEU A 314 -15.00 -8.58 27.31
C LEU A 314 -15.83 -8.32 28.58
N ALA A 315 -16.45 -9.36 29.15
CA ALA A 315 -17.22 -9.26 30.40
C ALA A 315 -16.39 -8.80 31.61
N GLN A 316 -15.06 -8.84 31.53
CA GLN A 316 -14.14 -8.41 32.58
C GLN A 316 -13.70 -6.95 32.43
N GLU A 317 -13.99 -6.32 31.30
CA GLU A 317 -13.59 -4.94 30.99
C GLU A 317 -14.57 -3.92 31.58
N GLU A 318 -14.05 -2.73 31.92
CA GLU A 318 -14.87 -1.65 32.50
C GLU A 318 -15.31 -0.62 31.45
N TYR A 319 -14.39 -0.11 30.62
CA TYR A 319 -14.75 0.80 29.51
C TYR A 319 -14.26 0.27 28.17
N VAL A 320 -15.19 0.16 27.21
CA VAL A 320 -14.90 -0.34 25.87
C VAL A 320 -15.47 0.59 24.80
N ALA A 321 -14.61 1.14 23.95
CA ALA A 321 -15.03 1.87 22.76
C ALA A 321 -14.96 0.96 21.52
N PHE A 322 -16.04 0.89 20.77
CA PHE A 322 -16.14 0.09 19.55
C PHE A 322 -16.17 1.01 18.33
N VAL A 323 -15.34 0.73 17.33
CA VAL A 323 -15.31 1.46 16.05
C VAL A 323 -15.51 0.47 14.91
N THR A 324 -16.68 0.48 14.28
CA THR A 324 -17.02 -0.52 13.26
C THR A 324 -17.47 0.14 11.97
N SER A 325 -17.05 -0.43 10.83
CA SER A 325 -17.58 -0.06 9.52
C SER A 325 -18.68 -1.01 9.08
N THR A 326 -19.52 -0.58 8.14
CA THR A 326 -20.58 -1.41 7.59
C THR A 326 -20.11 -2.12 6.32
N ALA A 327 -20.29 -3.44 6.26
CA ALA A 327 -19.94 -4.26 5.10
C ALA A 327 -21.18 -4.73 4.33
N GLY A 328 -21.04 -4.97 3.01
CA GLY A 328 -22.05 -5.65 2.20
C GLY A 328 -23.46 -5.06 2.30
N GLN A 329 -24.44 -5.84 2.80
CA GLN A 329 -25.83 -5.42 3.03
C GLN A 329 -26.13 -5.06 4.50
N GLY A 330 -25.19 -4.40 5.17
CA GLY A 330 -25.33 -4.08 6.59
C GLY A 330 -24.72 -5.14 7.50
N GLU A 331 -23.87 -6.01 6.96
CA GLU A 331 -23.16 -7.05 7.69
C GLU A 331 -21.99 -6.47 8.49
N PRO A 332 -21.60 -7.12 9.60
CA PRO A 332 -20.34 -6.80 10.25
C PRO A 332 -19.14 -7.15 9.33
N PRO A 333 -18.06 -6.36 9.37
CA PRO A 333 -16.80 -6.64 8.67
C PRO A 333 -16.25 -8.02 9.00
N GLN A 334 -15.39 -8.55 8.12
CA GLN A 334 -14.86 -9.92 8.23
C GLN A 334 -14.22 -10.19 9.60
N ASN A 335 -13.47 -9.23 10.13
CA ASN A 335 -12.78 -9.30 11.42
C ASN A 335 -13.67 -9.04 12.66
N ALA A 336 -15.00 -9.08 12.49
CA ALA A 336 -15.99 -9.03 13.56
C ALA A 336 -17.03 -10.16 13.49
N ARG A 337 -16.96 -11.03 12.48
CA ARG A 337 -18.01 -12.03 12.24
C ARG A 337 -18.10 -13.05 13.39
N ARG A 338 -16.95 -13.45 13.98
CA ARG A 338 -16.95 -14.42 15.09
C ARG A 338 -17.52 -13.78 16.35
N PHE A 339 -17.13 -12.54 16.63
CA PHE A 339 -17.63 -11.75 17.75
C PHE A 339 -19.14 -11.55 17.68
N PHE A 340 -19.69 -11.11 16.53
CA PHE A 340 -21.14 -10.95 16.35
C PHE A 340 -21.90 -12.28 16.49
N LYS A 341 -21.31 -13.41 16.07
CA LYS A 341 -21.91 -14.74 16.27
C LYS A 341 -22.00 -15.09 17.75
N ALA A 342 -20.94 -14.87 18.53
CA ALA A 342 -20.93 -15.08 19.98
C ALA A 342 -21.93 -14.17 20.70
N LEU A 343 -21.96 -12.88 20.32
CA LEU A 343 -22.89 -11.88 20.84
C LEU A 343 -24.36 -12.29 20.61
N ASN A 344 -24.69 -12.76 19.41
CA ASN A 344 -26.04 -13.23 19.08
C ASN A 344 -26.44 -14.46 19.90
N ALA A 345 -25.52 -15.39 20.12
CA ALA A 345 -25.77 -16.59 20.92
C ALA A 345 -26.07 -16.23 22.38
N ALA A 346 -25.30 -15.30 22.97
CA ALA A 346 -25.53 -14.83 24.34
C ALA A 346 -26.88 -14.12 24.50
N VAL A 347 -27.27 -13.29 23.52
CA VAL A 347 -28.59 -12.61 23.53
C VAL A 347 -29.72 -13.62 23.43
N ALA A 348 -29.59 -14.64 22.57
CA ALA A 348 -30.59 -15.70 22.43
C ALA A 348 -30.72 -16.57 23.69
N ALA A 349 -29.61 -16.76 24.44
CA ALA A 349 -29.60 -17.46 25.71
C ALA A 349 -30.23 -16.64 26.86
N GLY A 350 -30.50 -15.34 26.66
CA GLY A 350 -31.04 -14.45 27.69
C GLY A 350 -30.03 -14.12 28.81
N GLU A 351 -28.75 -14.38 28.58
CA GLU A 351 -27.69 -14.13 29.55
C GLU A 351 -27.34 -12.64 29.60
N LYS A 352 -26.92 -12.14 30.77
CA LYS A 352 -26.42 -10.77 30.94
C LYS A 352 -24.96 -10.75 31.40
N PRO A 353 -24.02 -11.24 30.58
CA PRO A 353 -22.62 -11.37 30.97
C PRO A 353 -21.91 -10.01 31.08
N LEU A 354 -22.45 -8.93 30.47
CA LEU A 354 -21.76 -7.65 30.34
C LEU A 354 -22.21 -6.57 31.34
N THR A 355 -22.77 -6.96 32.48
CA THR A 355 -23.30 -6.03 33.50
C THR A 355 -22.28 -5.05 34.08
N LYS A 356 -20.98 -5.31 33.92
CA LYS A 356 -19.89 -4.43 34.36
C LYS A 356 -19.32 -3.54 33.25
N VAL A 357 -19.67 -3.83 32.00
CA VAL A 357 -19.09 -3.15 30.84
C VAL A 357 -19.83 -1.85 30.60
N LYS A 358 -19.09 -0.75 30.58
CA LYS A 358 -19.53 0.52 30.00
C LYS A 358 -19.00 0.61 28.59
N TYR A 359 -19.85 0.98 27.63
CA TYR A 359 -19.44 1.02 26.24
C TYR A 359 -19.82 2.31 25.53
N ALA A 360 -19.12 2.55 24.42
CA ALA A 360 -19.46 3.54 23.42
C ALA A 360 -19.26 2.92 22.04
N VAL A 361 -20.15 3.20 21.09
CA VAL A 361 -20.03 2.70 19.73
C VAL A 361 -19.94 3.86 18.76
N PHE A 362 -19.00 3.77 17.83
CA PHE A 362 -18.95 4.58 16.63
C PHE A 362 -19.16 3.67 15.42
N GLY A 363 -20.30 3.83 14.76
CA GLY A 363 -20.58 3.21 13.47
C GLY A 363 -20.10 4.09 12.33
N MET A 364 -19.44 3.49 11.35
CA MET A 364 -19.21 4.08 10.04
C MET A 364 -20.07 3.39 8.99
N GLY A 365 -20.79 4.18 8.23
CA GLY A 365 -21.68 3.70 7.19
C GLY A 365 -21.94 4.81 6.20
N ASP A 366 -22.72 4.48 5.19
CA ASP A 366 -23.10 5.41 4.16
C ASP A 366 -24.61 5.35 4.02
N SER A 367 -25.27 6.47 4.30
CA SER A 367 -26.74 6.57 4.30
C SER A 367 -27.35 6.40 2.91
N HIS A 368 -26.54 6.56 1.86
CA HIS A 368 -26.94 6.47 0.46
C HIS A 368 -26.39 5.23 -0.25
N TYR A 369 -25.76 4.32 0.48
CA TYR A 369 -25.17 3.10 -0.07
C TYR A 369 -26.19 2.02 -0.47
N TRP A 370 -27.40 2.15 0.08
CA TRP A 370 -28.58 1.42 -0.38
C TRP A 370 -29.64 2.42 -0.84
N PRO A 371 -30.39 2.12 -1.90
CA PRO A 371 -31.18 3.11 -2.61
C PRO A 371 -32.64 3.13 -2.14
N ARG A 372 -33.10 2.07 -1.46
CA ARG A 372 -34.50 1.90 -1.08
C ARG A 372 -34.73 2.51 0.30
N ALA A 373 -35.91 3.12 0.50
CA ALA A 373 -36.28 3.68 1.79
C ALA A 373 -36.32 2.61 2.90
N GLU A 374 -36.73 1.38 2.57
CA GLU A 374 -36.69 0.22 3.49
C GLU A 374 -35.27 -0.22 3.87
N ASP A 375 -34.27 0.06 3.04
CA ASP A 375 -32.86 -0.32 3.26
C ASP A 375 -32.12 0.67 4.17
N ALA A 376 -32.77 1.78 4.57
CA ALA A 376 -32.21 2.74 5.53
C ALA A 376 -31.82 2.07 6.86
N GLN A 377 -32.40 0.89 7.17
CA GLN A 377 -32.01 0.06 8.30
C GLN A 377 -30.56 -0.46 8.21
N TYR A 378 -29.98 -0.58 7.01
CA TYR A 378 -28.61 -1.06 6.80
C TYR A 378 -27.55 0.01 7.05
N TYR A 379 -27.91 1.29 6.97
CA TYR A 379 -27.02 2.40 7.31
C TYR A 379 -26.52 2.25 8.75
N ASN A 380 -25.20 2.14 8.91
CA ASN A 380 -24.54 1.95 10.20
C ASN A 380 -25.04 0.72 10.98
N ARG A 381 -25.60 -0.27 10.29
CA ARG A 381 -26.27 -1.41 10.93
C ARG A 381 -25.39 -2.17 11.92
N PRO A 382 -24.13 -2.52 11.63
CA PRO A 382 -23.27 -3.17 12.61
C PRO A 382 -23.07 -2.32 13.87
N GLY A 383 -22.92 -1.00 13.74
CA GLY A 383 -22.82 -0.10 14.89
C GLY A 383 -24.11 -0.06 15.71
N LYS A 384 -25.26 0.10 15.05
CA LYS A 384 -26.59 0.11 15.68
C LYS A 384 -26.94 -1.22 16.35
N GLU A 385 -26.67 -2.34 15.68
CA GLU A 385 -26.92 -3.68 16.21
C GLU A 385 -26.02 -3.97 17.40
N LEU A 386 -24.73 -3.62 17.31
CA LEU A 386 -23.78 -3.79 18.40
C LEU A 386 -24.24 -3.02 19.65
N ASP A 387 -24.58 -1.74 19.47
CA ASP A 387 -25.09 -0.88 20.54
C ASP A 387 -26.35 -1.48 21.20
N HIS A 388 -27.34 -1.89 20.41
CA HIS A 388 -28.55 -2.53 20.95
C HIS A 388 -28.26 -3.86 21.68
N LYS A 389 -27.39 -4.70 21.12
CA LYS A 389 -27.06 -6.02 21.68
C LYS A 389 -26.23 -5.92 22.96
N LEU A 390 -25.28 -5.00 23.02
CA LEU A 390 -24.49 -4.74 24.24
C LEU A 390 -25.43 -4.29 25.39
N ALA A 391 -26.38 -3.40 25.11
CA ALA A 391 -27.40 -3.02 26.10
C ALA A 391 -28.27 -4.21 26.55
N ALA A 392 -28.70 -5.07 25.62
CA ALA A 392 -29.50 -6.26 25.95
C ALA A 392 -28.75 -7.25 26.86
N LEU A 393 -27.42 -7.36 26.71
CA LEU A 393 -26.53 -8.19 27.52
C LEU A 393 -26.13 -7.53 28.86
N GLY A 394 -26.70 -6.36 29.18
CA GLY A 394 -26.54 -5.69 30.47
C GLY A 394 -25.47 -4.60 30.52
N ALA A 395 -24.82 -4.26 29.40
CA ALA A 395 -23.81 -3.19 29.36
C ALA A 395 -24.46 -1.79 29.38
N GLU A 396 -23.78 -0.80 29.95
CA GLU A 396 -24.24 0.59 30.08
C GLU A 396 -23.53 1.52 29.08
N ARG A 397 -24.22 2.50 28.49
CA ARG A 397 -23.56 3.47 27.59
C ARG A 397 -22.83 4.55 28.39
N PHE A 398 -21.56 4.82 28.10
CA PHE A 398 -20.85 6.00 28.64
C PHE A 398 -20.77 7.16 27.65
N ALA A 399 -20.99 6.91 26.37
CA ALA A 399 -21.23 7.93 25.35
C ALA A 399 -22.31 7.43 24.38
N ASP A 400 -23.10 8.35 23.86
CA ASP A 400 -24.15 8.03 22.90
C ASP A 400 -23.55 7.43 21.61
N LEU A 401 -24.35 6.62 20.91
CA LEU A 401 -23.97 6.02 19.63
C LEU A 401 -23.61 7.13 18.63
N GLY A 402 -22.35 7.13 18.19
CA GLY A 402 -21.88 8.00 17.12
C GLY A 402 -22.09 7.34 15.76
N LEU A 403 -22.62 8.10 14.81
CA LEU A 403 -22.87 7.63 13.45
C LEU A 403 -22.08 8.52 12.48
N GLY A 404 -21.06 7.96 11.85
CA GLY A 404 -20.38 8.57 10.72
C GLY A 404 -21.12 8.25 9.43
N ASP A 405 -21.34 9.28 8.60
CA ASP A 405 -21.91 9.14 7.25
C ASP A 405 -20.89 9.55 6.18
N ASP A 406 -20.59 8.66 5.25
CA ASP A 406 -19.72 8.95 4.10
C ASP A 406 -20.27 10.08 3.20
N GLN A 407 -21.55 10.44 3.34
CA GLN A 407 -22.22 11.47 2.55
C GLN A 407 -22.06 12.89 3.08
N ASP A 408 -21.61 13.03 4.33
CA ASP A 408 -21.39 14.34 4.93
C ASP A 408 -20.23 15.10 4.25
N ALA A 409 -20.14 16.42 4.49
CA ALA A 409 -19.11 17.27 3.90
C ALA A 409 -17.67 16.77 4.17
N ASP A 410 -17.41 16.35 5.41
CA ASP A 410 -16.15 15.72 5.85
C ASP A 410 -16.26 14.18 5.94
N GLY A 411 -17.30 13.60 5.31
CA GLY A 411 -17.64 12.19 5.43
C GLY A 411 -17.83 11.76 6.90
N PRO A 412 -17.35 10.57 7.30
CA PRO A 412 -17.60 10.01 8.63
C PRO A 412 -16.98 10.86 9.76
N MET A 413 -16.05 11.77 9.43
CA MET A 413 -15.46 12.68 10.40
C MET A 413 -16.46 13.67 10.98
N THR A 414 -17.55 13.98 10.27
CA THR A 414 -18.59 14.89 10.78
C THR A 414 -19.22 14.33 12.05
N GLY A 415 -19.63 13.05 12.00
CA GLY A 415 -20.10 12.32 13.18
C GLY A 415 -18.98 12.08 14.21
N TYR A 416 -17.77 11.71 13.76
CA TYR A 416 -16.66 11.39 14.65
C TYR A 416 -16.20 12.59 15.49
N LYS A 417 -16.08 13.78 14.88
CA LYS A 417 -15.72 15.04 15.57
C LYS A 417 -16.72 15.43 16.65
N THR A 418 -17.96 14.94 16.55
CA THR A 418 -19.00 15.15 17.57
C THR A 418 -18.97 14.07 18.64
N TRP A 419 -18.67 12.83 18.26
CA TRP A 419 -18.66 11.66 19.15
C TRP A 419 -17.40 11.58 20.03
N GLU A 420 -16.22 11.83 19.47
CA GLU A 420 -14.94 11.73 20.18
C GLU A 420 -14.88 12.64 21.44
N PRO A 421 -15.33 13.91 21.40
CA PRO A 421 -15.42 14.73 22.62
C PRO A 421 -16.29 14.14 23.73
N LEU A 422 -17.31 13.32 23.41
CA LEU A 422 -18.14 12.65 24.41
C LEU A 422 -17.33 11.59 25.17
N ILE A 423 -16.40 10.91 24.50
CA ILE A 423 -15.46 9.98 25.13
C ILE A 423 -14.60 10.73 26.13
N TRP A 424 -14.02 11.87 25.74
CA TRP A 424 -13.20 12.69 26.63
C TRP A 424 -13.98 13.22 27.83
N LYS A 425 -15.22 13.65 27.62
CA LYS A 425 -16.11 14.11 28.68
C LYS A 425 -16.48 13.00 29.66
N ALA A 426 -16.70 11.78 29.19
CA ALA A 426 -16.99 10.62 30.04
C ALA A 426 -15.82 10.31 31.00
N PHE A 427 -14.59 10.51 30.52
CA PHE A 427 -13.38 10.35 31.32
C PHE A 427 -12.90 11.65 32.01
N LYS A 428 -13.61 12.76 31.84
CA LYS A 428 -13.27 14.09 32.39
C LYS A 428 -11.89 14.61 31.97
N VAL A 429 -11.46 14.28 30.75
CA VAL A 429 -10.18 14.69 30.14
C VAL A 429 -10.37 15.68 28.98
N ASP A 430 -11.54 16.33 28.91
CA ASP A 430 -11.94 17.26 27.85
C ASP A 430 -11.27 18.65 27.95
N THR A 431 -10.70 19.00 29.09
CA THR A 431 -10.08 20.32 29.37
C THR A 431 -8.55 20.35 29.19
N LEU A 432 -7.93 19.21 28.86
CA LEU A 432 -6.49 19.13 28.59
C LEU A 432 -6.20 19.65 27.17
N GLU A 433 -5.67 20.88 27.07
CA GLU A 433 -5.11 21.40 25.82
C GLU A 433 -3.80 20.69 25.49
N ILE A 434 -3.87 19.73 24.57
CA ILE A 434 -2.70 19.12 23.94
C ILE A 434 -2.38 19.98 22.72
N ALA A 435 -1.16 20.52 22.66
CA ALA A 435 -0.67 21.21 21.47
C ALA A 435 -0.49 20.18 20.33
N GLU A 436 -1.56 19.99 19.56
CA GLU A 436 -1.61 19.03 18.45
C GLU A 436 -0.89 19.62 17.23
N ALA A 437 0.40 19.32 17.06
CA ALA A 437 0.96 19.27 15.73
C ALA A 437 0.55 17.91 15.14
N GLU A 438 -0.62 17.83 14.50
CA GLU A 438 -0.93 16.67 13.66
C GLU A 438 0.14 16.62 12.57
N PRO A 439 1.02 15.60 12.54
CA PRO A 439 1.91 15.45 11.40
C PRO A 439 1.02 15.24 10.17
N GLU A 440 1.20 16.08 9.16
CA GLU A 440 0.42 15.94 7.93
C GLU A 440 0.55 14.52 7.40
N PRO A 441 -0.56 13.87 7.02
CA PRO A 441 -0.50 12.51 6.51
C PRO A 441 0.42 12.45 5.29
N ILE A 442 1.36 11.51 5.28
CA ILE A 442 2.26 11.31 4.15
C ILE A 442 1.42 10.90 2.93
N THR A 443 1.27 11.83 1.98
CA THR A 443 0.51 11.61 0.75
C THR A 443 1.38 10.96 -0.32
N ASN A 444 0.75 10.45 -1.38
CA ASN A 444 1.49 10.01 -2.57
C ASN A 444 2.34 11.14 -3.19
N GLU A 445 1.94 12.41 -3.03
CA GLU A 445 2.75 13.54 -3.50
C GLU A 445 4.01 13.71 -2.65
N HIS A 446 3.92 13.55 -1.32
CA HIS A 446 5.07 13.56 -0.42
C HIS A 446 6.06 12.45 -0.75
N ILE A 447 5.56 11.22 -0.97
CA ILE A 447 6.41 10.07 -1.36
C ILE A 447 7.13 10.34 -2.68
N LYS A 448 6.44 10.86 -3.71
CA LYS A 448 7.06 11.17 -5.00
C LYS A 448 8.15 12.23 -4.87
N ALA A 449 7.85 13.34 -4.18
CA ALA A 449 8.81 14.41 -3.98
C ALA A 449 10.07 13.95 -3.22
N ALA A 450 9.89 13.12 -2.18
CA ALA A 450 10.99 12.59 -1.38
C ALA A 450 11.77 11.46 -2.07
N SER A 451 11.26 10.89 -3.17
CA SER A 451 11.81 9.67 -3.77
C SER A 451 13.08 9.87 -4.60
N ASN A 452 13.52 11.10 -4.87
CA ASN A 452 14.59 11.39 -5.82
C ASN A 452 14.34 10.71 -7.18
N PHE A 453 13.28 11.13 -7.85
CA PHE A 453 12.85 10.61 -9.16
C PHE A 453 12.62 9.10 -9.17
N LEU A 454 11.83 8.65 -8.17
CA LEU A 454 11.32 7.29 -8.00
C LEU A 454 12.31 6.26 -7.42
N ARG A 455 13.49 6.66 -6.95
CA ARG A 455 14.44 5.74 -6.29
C ARG A 455 13.94 5.26 -4.94
N GLY A 456 13.52 6.20 -4.09
CA GLY A 456 13.11 5.92 -2.70
C GLY A 456 14.14 5.09 -1.95
N THR A 457 13.67 4.07 -1.24
CA THR A 457 14.49 3.10 -0.51
C THR A 457 14.36 1.70 -1.12
N ILE A 458 14.04 1.62 -2.42
CA ILE A 458 13.71 0.35 -3.08
C ILE A 458 14.90 -0.61 -3.03
N VAL A 459 16.12 -0.12 -3.23
CA VAL A 459 17.33 -0.97 -3.24
C VAL A 459 17.56 -1.60 -1.87
N GLU A 460 17.41 -0.81 -0.81
CA GLU A 460 17.49 -1.25 0.58
C GLU A 460 16.38 -2.26 0.89
N GLY A 461 15.13 -1.96 0.52
CA GLY A 461 13.98 -2.84 0.75
C GLY A 461 14.05 -4.18 0.01
N LEU A 462 14.74 -4.22 -1.14
CA LEU A 462 15.03 -5.46 -1.88
C LEU A 462 16.12 -6.30 -1.20
N GLN A 463 17.06 -5.68 -0.47
CA GLN A 463 18.13 -6.36 0.28
C GLN A 463 17.66 -6.89 1.64
N ASP A 464 16.68 -6.23 2.26
CA ASP A 464 16.06 -6.68 3.49
C ASP A 464 15.37 -8.04 3.29
N THR A 465 15.81 -9.09 3.98
CA THR A 465 15.22 -10.43 3.89
C THR A 465 14.33 -10.79 5.09
N THR A 466 14.13 -9.86 6.02
CA THR A 466 13.32 -10.08 7.23
C THR A 466 11.83 -10.29 6.94
N THR A 467 11.35 -9.81 5.79
CA THR A 467 9.97 -9.91 5.32
C THR A 467 9.90 -10.13 3.81
N GLY A 468 8.83 -10.78 3.34
CA GLY A 468 8.48 -10.86 1.93
C GLY A 468 7.99 -9.53 1.31
N ALA A 469 7.69 -8.52 2.13
CA ALA A 469 7.18 -7.21 1.68
C ALA A 469 8.28 -6.17 1.42
N LEU A 470 7.89 -5.07 0.76
CA LEU A 470 8.57 -3.78 0.71
C LEU A 470 7.87 -2.79 1.65
N SER A 471 8.58 -1.71 2.00
CA SER A 471 8.03 -0.60 2.79
C SER A 471 6.81 0.02 2.10
N ALA A 472 5.89 0.61 2.89
CA ALA A 472 4.66 1.19 2.34
C ALA A 472 4.92 2.28 1.28
N SER A 473 5.95 3.12 1.47
CA SER A 473 6.40 4.11 0.49
C SER A 473 6.91 3.44 -0.79
N ASP A 474 7.78 2.43 -0.68
CA ASP A 474 8.32 1.71 -1.83
C ASP A 474 7.24 0.94 -2.59
N THR A 475 6.20 0.43 -1.92
CA THR A 475 5.04 -0.15 -2.63
C THR A 475 4.31 0.87 -3.51
N GLN A 476 4.41 2.17 -3.22
CA GLN A 476 3.87 3.21 -4.11
C GLN A 476 4.84 3.52 -5.26
N LEU A 477 6.15 3.55 -5.01
CA LEU A 477 7.17 3.88 -6.01
C LEU A 477 7.43 2.74 -7.00
N THR A 478 7.41 1.48 -6.55
CA THR A 478 7.53 0.29 -7.40
C THR A 478 6.42 0.21 -8.45
N LYS A 479 5.26 0.85 -8.22
CA LYS A 479 4.21 0.99 -9.26
C LYS A 479 4.70 1.76 -10.47
N PHE A 480 5.61 2.73 -10.34
CA PHE A 480 6.15 3.43 -11.51
C PHE A 480 7.12 2.55 -12.32
N HIS A 481 7.64 1.51 -11.69
CA HIS A 481 8.48 0.45 -12.27
C HIS A 481 7.66 -0.77 -12.71
N GLY A 482 6.34 -0.62 -12.86
CA GLY A 482 5.48 -1.70 -13.35
C GLY A 482 5.12 -2.78 -12.34
N ILE A 483 5.47 -2.61 -11.06
CA ILE A 483 5.36 -3.63 -10.02
C ILE A 483 4.26 -3.27 -9.01
N TYR A 484 3.44 -4.25 -8.60
CA TYR A 484 2.56 -4.13 -7.43
C TYR A 484 2.89 -5.23 -6.44
N GLN A 485 3.11 -4.85 -5.18
CA GLN A 485 3.01 -5.80 -4.09
C GLN A 485 1.58 -6.30 -3.96
N GLN A 486 1.44 -7.60 -3.78
CA GLN A 486 0.22 -8.35 -3.60
C GLN A 486 0.47 -9.41 -2.52
N ASP A 487 -0.57 -10.13 -2.18
CA ASP A 487 -0.51 -11.32 -1.36
C ASP A 487 -1.64 -12.27 -1.79
N ASP A 488 -1.48 -13.54 -1.46
CA ASP A 488 -2.52 -14.54 -1.71
C ASP A 488 -3.64 -14.43 -0.66
N ARG A 489 -4.78 -13.91 -1.09
CA ARG A 489 -5.95 -13.69 -0.24
C ARG A 489 -6.75 -14.95 0.05
N ASP A 490 -6.52 -16.05 -0.67
CA ASP A 490 -7.22 -17.31 -0.39
C ASP A 490 -6.66 -17.98 0.88
N ILE A 491 -5.36 -17.80 1.17
CA ILE A 491 -4.69 -18.37 2.35
C ILE A 491 -4.36 -17.34 3.44
N ARG A 492 -4.72 -16.07 3.24
CA ARG A 492 -4.39 -14.97 4.16
C ARG A 492 -4.90 -15.25 5.57
N ASP A 493 -6.18 -15.61 5.72
CA ASP A 493 -6.80 -15.83 7.02
C ASP A 493 -6.17 -17.01 7.77
N GLU A 494 -5.79 -18.06 7.04
CA GLU A 494 -5.05 -19.21 7.60
C GLU A 494 -3.68 -18.77 8.14
N ARG A 495 -2.91 -18.01 7.35
CA ARG A 495 -1.58 -17.51 7.74
C ARG A 495 -1.63 -16.56 8.92
N VAL A 496 -2.62 -15.65 8.93
CA VAL A 496 -2.87 -14.76 10.07
C VAL A 496 -3.23 -15.58 11.32
N GLY A 497 -4.01 -16.66 11.19
CA GLY A 497 -4.30 -17.59 12.29
C GLY A 497 -3.07 -18.34 12.81
N GLN A 498 -2.03 -18.51 11.99
CA GLN A 498 -0.72 -19.05 12.37
C GLN A 498 0.26 -17.94 12.84
N GLY A 499 -0.18 -16.67 12.78
CA GLY A 499 0.57 -15.42 12.91
C GLY A 499 1.88 -15.36 12.14
N ILE A 500 1.84 -15.92 10.94
CA ILE A 500 2.85 -15.72 9.91
C ILE A 500 2.36 -14.57 9.02
N GLU A 501 3.29 -13.78 8.49
CA GLU A 501 2.94 -12.72 7.54
C GLU A 501 2.17 -13.26 6.31
N PRO A 502 1.36 -12.41 5.65
CA PRO A 502 0.72 -12.76 4.37
C PRO A 502 1.73 -13.33 3.38
N ALA A 503 1.26 -14.21 2.49
CA ALA A 503 2.10 -14.77 1.43
C ALA A 503 2.36 -13.70 0.36
N TYR A 504 3.25 -12.75 0.68
CA TYR A 504 3.57 -11.63 -0.19
C TYR A 504 4.19 -12.11 -1.49
N SER A 505 3.67 -11.55 -2.57
CA SER A 505 4.20 -11.70 -3.92
C SER A 505 4.01 -10.39 -4.66
N PHE A 506 4.46 -10.35 -5.90
CA PHE A 506 4.44 -9.15 -6.71
C PHE A 506 3.89 -9.49 -8.09
N MET A 507 3.05 -8.59 -8.60
CA MET A 507 2.66 -8.60 -10.00
C MET A 507 3.53 -7.63 -10.77
N ILE A 508 4.05 -8.11 -11.89
CA ILE A 508 4.83 -7.33 -12.86
C ILE A 508 3.96 -7.13 -14.09
N ARG A 509 3.88 -5.90 -14.59
CA ARG A 509 3.22 -5.55 -15.85
C ARG A 509 4.22 -4.99 -16.84
N VAL A 510 4.14 -5.46 -18.08
CA VAL A 510 5.00 -5.03 -19.18
C VAL A 510 4.42 -3.79 -19.88
N ARG A 511 5.27 -2.91 -20.41
CA ARG A 511 4.92 -1.86 -21.36
C ARG A 511 5.15 -2.39 -22.78
N MET A 512 4.10 -2.38 -23.59
CA MET A 512 4.09 -2.98 -24.92
C MET A 512 3.06 -2.25 -25.78
N PRO A 513 3.42 -1.11 -26.40
CA PRO A 513 2.47 -0.31 -27.17
C PRO A 513 1.81 -1.17 -28.26
N GLY A 514 0.49 -1.06 -28.41
CA GLY A 514 -0.29 -1.87 -29.35
C GLY A 514 -0.34 -3.37 -29.08
N GLY A 515 0.29 -3.85 -28.01
CA GLY A 515 0.29 -5.27 -27.64
C GLY A 515 1.00 -6.20 -28.60
N VAL A 516 2.00 -5.72 -29.33
CA VAL A 516 2.75 -6.52 -30.31
C VAL A 516 4.01 -7.09 -29.68
N CYS A 517 4.21 -8.41 -29.82
CA CYS A 517 5.50 -9.04 -29.52
C CYS A 517 5.87 -10.08 -30.59
N ASP A 518 7.17 -10.25 -30.83
CA ASP A 518 7.68 -11.31 -31.69
C ASP A 518 7.67 -12.68 -30.99
N SER A 519 7.88 -13.76 -31.74
CA SER A 519 7.89 -15.12 -31.20
C SER A 519 8.99 -15.36 -30.15
N ARG A 520 10.16 -14.72 -30.29
CA ARG A 520 11.26 -14.83 -29.33
C ARG A 520 10.87 -14.17 -28.01
N GLN A 521 10.27 -12.99 -28.06
CA GLN A 521 9.72 -12.28 -26.91
C GLN A 521 8.64 -13.12 -26.22
N TRP A 522 7.74 -13.75 -26.98
CA TRP A 522 6.73 -14.66 -26.42
C TRP A 522 7.38 -15.81 -25.63
N LEU A 523 8.37 -16.50 -26.22
CA LEU A 523 9.10 -17.59 -25.56
C LEU A 523 9.81 -17.11 -24.28
N GLN A 524 10.38 -15.90 -24.30
CA GLN A 524 10.99 -15.31 -23.10
C GLN A 524 9.95 -14.97 -22.03
N MET A 525 8.77 -14.47 -22.39
CA MET A 525 7.69 -14.20 -21.44
C MET A 525 7.14 -15.51 -20.84
N ASP A 526 7.02 -16.58 -21.65
CA ASP A 526 6.65 -17.91 -21.18
C ASP A 526 7.64 -18.43 -20.15
N GLN A 527 8.94 -18.38 -20.45
CA GLN A 527 10.02 -18.79 -19.54
C GLN A 527 10.02 -17.97 -18.24
N ILE A 528 9.90 -16.64 -18.32
CA ILE A 528 9.87 -15.75 -17.15
C ILE A 528 8.69 -16.08 -16.23
N SER A 529 7.54 -16.46 -16.80
CA SER A 529 6.38 -16.86 -15.99
C SER A 529 6.64 -18.14 -15.18
N ASP A 530 7.44 -19.07 -15.69
CA ASP A 530 7.80 -20.32 -15.01
C ASP A 530 8.93 -20.13 -13.99
N GLU A 531 9.98 -19.38 -14.34
CA GLU A 531 11.17 -19.21 -13.51
C GLU A 531 10.96 -18.24 -12.34
N HIS A 532 10.16 -17.19 -12.56
CA HIS A 532 10.00 -16.11 -11.59
C HIS A 532 8.57 -15.97 -11.07
N GLY A 533 7.55 -16.39 -11.83
CA GLY A 533 6.14 -16.24 -11.49
C GLY A 533 5.49 -17.53 -10.99
N CYS A 534 4.18 -17.64 -11.20
CA CYS A 534 3.36 -18.79 -10.83
C CYS A 534 3.08 -19.76 -12.00
N GLY A 535 3.94 -19.80 -13.02
CA GLY A 535 3.79 -20.71 -14.18
C GLY A 535 2.66 -20.36 -15.15
N ASN A 536 2.07 -19.17 -15.02
CA ASN A 536 1.06 -18.64 -15.94
C ASN A 536 1.20 -17.11 -16.07
N PHE A 537 0.55 -16.55 -17.09
CA PHE A 537 0.49 -15.11 -17.27
C PHE A 537 -0.86 -14.68 -17.84
N LYS A 538 -1.12 -13.37 -17.80
CA LYS A 538 -2.39 -12.80 -18.20
C LYS A 538 -2.26 -11.72 -19.27
N ILE A 539 -3.05 -11.85 -20.33
CA ILE A 539 -3.35 -10.81 -21.31
C ILE A 539 -4.37 -9.85 -20.70
N THR A 540 -4.04 -8.57 -20.70
CA THR A 540 -4.85 -7.54 -20.06
C THR A 540 -5.73 -6.77 -21.01
N THR A 541 -6.72 -6.08 -20.45
CA THR A 541 -7.59 -5.10 -21.12
C THR A 541 -6.86 -3.87 -21.69
N ARG A 542 -5.53 -3.85 -21.64
CA ARG A 542 -4.66 -2.82 -22.22
C ARG A 542 -3.52 -3.41 -23.05
N GLN A 543 -3.74 -4.57 -23.66
CA GLN A 543 -2.82 -5.16 -24.63
C GLN A 543 -1.41 -5.38 -24.07
N THR A 544 -1.31 -6.02 -22.90
CA THR A 544 -0.01 -6.33 -22.28
C THR A 544 -0.09 -7.54 -21.36
N PHE A 545 1.06 -8.08 -20.99
CA PHE A 545 1.26 -9.18 -20.04
C PHE A 545 1.20 -8.71 -18.58
N GLN A 546 0.72 -9.61 -17.73
CA GLN A 546 0.95 -9.58 -16.29
C GLN A 546 1.46 -10.93 -15.78
N PHE A 547 2.56 -10.89 -15.04
CA PHE A 547 3.07 -12.01 -14.27
C PHE A 547 2.63 -11.84 -12.83
N HIS A 548 2.05 -12.87 -12.22
CA HIS A 548 1.66 -12.88 -10.81
C HIS A 548 2.55 -13.86 -10.05
N GLY A 549 2.56 -13.75 -8.72
CA GLY A 549 3.28 -14.69 -7.86
C GLY A 549 4.79 -14.48 -7.82
N VAL A 550 5.33 -13.39 -8.38
CA VAL A 550 6.78 -13.13 -8.33
C VAL A 550 7.16 -12.74 -6.92
N ILE A 551 8.03 -13.51 -6.27
CA ILE A 551 8.47 -13.22 -4.89
C ILE A 551 9.59 -12.17 -4.85
N LYS A 552 9.78 -11.49 -3.72
CA LYS A 552 10.71 -10.34 -3.58
C LYS A 552 12.11 -10.62 -4.13
N ARG A 553 12.69 -11.77 -3.77
CA ARG A 553 14.03 -12.19 -4.22
C ARG A 553 14.17 -12.40 -5.73
N HIS A 554 13.07 -12.66 -6.45
CA HIS A 554 13.08 -12.88 -7.90
C HIS A 554 12.71 -11.61 -8.69
N LEU A 555 12.21 -10.55 -8.04
CA LEU A 555 11.79 -9.31 -8.70
C LEU A 555 12.88 -8.75 -9.63
N LYS A 556 14.10 -8.57 -9.12
CA LYS A 556 15.17 -7.96 -9.90
C LYS A 556 15.57 -8.82 -11.10
N SER A 557 15.63 -10.13 -10.94
CA SER A 557 15.93 -11.07 -12.04
C SER A 557 14.84 -11.05 -13.10
N ALA A 558 13.56 -11.10 -12.71
CA ALA A 558 12.44 -11.04 -13.63
C ALA A 558 12.46 -9.75 -14.48
N ILE A 559 12.71 -8.59 -13.87
CA ILE A 559 12.79 -7.32 -14.61
C ILE A 559 13.98 -7.29 -15.58
N LYS A 560 15.13 -7.85 -15.19
CA LYS A 560 16.29 -7.99 -16.09
C LYS A 560 15.99 -8.89 -17.28
N ASP A 561 15.30 -10.01 -17.06
CA ASP A 561 14.98 -10.95 -18.13
C ASP A 561 13.94 -10.36 -19.10
N ILE A 562 12.96 -9.60 -18.59
CA ILE A 562 12.06 -8.80 -19.43
C ILE A 562 12.87 -7.79 -20.27
N ASN A 563 13.85 -7.12 -19.68
CA ASN A 563 14.70 -6.17 -20.40
C ASN A 563 15.59 -6.84 -21.46
N ARG A 564 16.12 -8.04 -21.19
CA ARG A 564 16.85 -8.85 -22.18
C ARG A 564 15.97 -9.28 -23.36
N ALA A 565 14.65 -9.33 -23.17
CA ALA A 565 13.68 -9.52 -24.25
C ALA A 565 13.39 -8.25 -25.07
N LEU A 566 14.08 -7.13 -24.79
CA LEU A 566 13.82 -5.82 -25.39
C LEU A 566 12.40 -5.29 -25.07
N LEU A 567 11.87 -5.69 -23.92
CA LEU A 567 10.64 -5.16 -23.33
C LEU A 567 10.99 -4.45 -22.01
N ASP A 568 10.12 -3.59 -21.51
CA ASP A 568 10.32 -2.93 -20.22
C ASP A 568 9.03 -2.88 -19.41
N THR A 569 9.15 -2.52 -18.14
CA THR A 569 8.03 -2.40 -17.20
C THR A 569 7.88 -0.97 -16.68
N LEU A 570 8.79 -0.08 -17.10
CA LEU A 570 8.77 1.33 -16.77
C LEU A 570 7.43 1.91 -17.23
N ALA A 571 6.80 2.72 -16.38
CA ALA A 571 5.54 3.37 -16.69
C ALA A 571 4.34 2.46 -17.02
N ALA A 572 4.47 1.13 -16.87
CA ALA A 572 3.32 0.23 -17.05
C ALA A 572 2.21 0.48 -16.00
N CYS A 573 2.60 1.06 -14.87
CA CYS A 573 1.77 1.31 -13.69
C CYS A 573 2.03 2.74 -13.14
N GLY A 574 1.75 3.06 -11.86
CA GLY A 574 2.03 4.40 -11.30
C GLY A 574 1.13 5.54 -11.78
N ASP A 575 1.50 6.78 -11.43
CA ASP A 575 0.83 8.03 -11.83
C ASP A 575 1.53 8.68 -13.03
N VAL A 576 1.53 7.92 -14.13
CA VAL A 576 2.20 8.27 -15.40
C VAL A 576 1.35 7.77 -16.58
N ASN A 577 1.77 8.04 -17.81
CA ASN A 577 1.16 7.44 -18.99
C ASN A 577 1.26 5.91 -19.00
N ARG A 578 0.13 5.24 -19.17
CA ARG A 578 0.05 3.77 -19.24
C ARG A 578 0.30 3.27 -20.66
N ASN A 579 0.31 1.95 -20.82
CA ASN A 579 0.40 1.32 -22.13
C ASN A 579 -0.58 1.95 -23.13
N VAL A 580 -0.06 2.41 -24.27
CA VAL A 580 -0.84 2.99 -25.36
C VAL A 580 -1.42 1.84 -26.19
N THR A 581 -2.75 1.79 -26.31
CA THR A 581 -3.44 0.72 -27.03
C THR A 581 -3.80 1.14 -28.45
N CYS A 582 -3.84 0.21 -29.40
CA CYS A 582 -4.31 0.47 -30.76
C CYS A 582 -5.16 -0.68 -31.31
N SER A 583 -6.12 -0.36 -32.18
CA SER A 583 -6.99 -1.33 -32.81
C SER A 583 -6.23 -2.35 -33.65
N LEU A 584 -6.72 -3.59 -33.66
CA LEU A 584 -6.16 -4.70 -34.42
C LEU A 584 -6.96 -4.93 -35.70
N ILE A 585 -6.51 -4.31 -36.79
CA ILE A 585 -7.11 -4.37 -38.12
C ILE A 585 -6.16 -4.96 -39.18
N PRO A 586 -5.67 -6.21 -39.01
CA PRO A 586 -4.68 -6.79 -39.90
C PRO A 586 -5.15 -6.93 -41.36
N SER A 587 -6.46 -7.03 -41.62
CA SER A 587 -7.01 -7.04 -42.97
C SER A 587 -6.62 -5.81 -43.79
N LYS A 588 -6.37 -4.68 -43.12
CA LYS A 588 -5.82 -3.44 -43.71
C LYS A 588 -4.36 -3.26 -43.31
N SER A 589 -3.49 -4.17 -43.77
CA SER A 589 -2.09 -4.30 -43.31
C SER A 589 -1.33 -2.96 -43.33
N LYS A 590 -1.53 -2.13 -44.36
CA LYS A 590 -0.86 -0.83 -44.48
C LYS A 590 -1.33 0.17 -43.42
N LEU A 591 -2.64 0.34 -43.27
CA LEU A 591 -3.24 1.23 -42.28
C LEU A 591 -2.91 0.79 -40.85
N HIS A 592 -2.97 -0.52 -40.59
CA HIS A 592 -2.56 -1.09 -39.31
C HIS A 592 -1.13 -0.68 -38.95
N ALA A 593 -0.18 -0.80 -39.89
CA ALA A 593 1.22 -0.44 -39.66
C ALA A 593 1.38 1.05 -39.30
N GLN A 594 0.67 1.95 -39.99
CA GLN A 594 0.68 3.40 -39.69
C GLN A 594 0.14 3.69 -38.28
N VAL A 595 -0.98 3.08 -37.91
CA VAL A 595 -1.64 3.28 -36.60
C VAL A 595 -0.81 2.70 -35.46
N TYR A 596 -0.22 1.51 -35.67
CA TYR A 596 0.68 0.89 -34.71
C TYR A 596 1.95 1.74 -34.48
N GLU A 597 2.57 2.23 -35.55
CA GLU A 597 3.74 3.11 -35.46
C GLU A 597 3.39 4.42 -34.73
N PHE A 598 2.24 5.01 -35.01
CA PHE A 598 1.74 6.17 -34.27
C PHE A 598 1.58 5.88 -32.76
N ALA A 599 0.96 4.74 -32.40
CA ALA A 599 0.79 4.35 -31.00
C ALA A 599 2.14 4.15 -30.28
N LYS A 600 3.13 3.58 -30.98
CA LYS A 600 4.50 3.43 -30.48
C LYS A 600 5.16 4.80 -30.27
N GLN A 601 5.08 5.69 -31.24
CA GLN A 601 5.62 7.06 -31.13
C GLN A 601 5.01 7.83 -29.97
N VAL A 602 3.69 7.74 -29.75
CA VAL A 602 3.04 8.36 -28.59
C VAL A 602 3.51 7.73 -27.27
N SER A 603 3.65 6.41 -27.22
CA SER A 603 4.15 5.69 -26.04
C SER A 603 5.58 6.10 -25.67
N GLU A 604 6.45 6.22 -26.66
CA GLU A 604 7.85 6.64 -26.48
C GLU A 604 7.96 8.12 -26.13
N HIS A 605 7.17 8.99 -26.78
CA HIS A 605 7.15 10.43 -26.54
C HIS A 605 6.71 10.79 -25.11
N LEU A 606 5.84 9.97 -24.51
CA LEU A 606 5.33 10.18 -23.15
C LEU A 606 6.08 9.36 -22.08
N LEU A 607 7.19 8.72 -22.42
CA LEU A 607 7.96 7.92 -21.46
C LEU A 607 8.68 8.84 -20.45
N PRO A 608 8.71 8.51 -19.15
CA PRO A 608 9.52 9.24 -18.19
C PRO A 608 11.02 9.07 -18.47
N HIS A 609 11.82 10.09 -18.16
CA HIS A 609 13.25 10.15 -18.44
C HIS A 609 14.15 9.77 -17.25
N THR A 610 13.58 9.33 -16.13
CA THR A 610 14.31 8.88 -14.93
C THR A 610 15.31 7.76 -15.22
N SER A 611 16.52 7.87 -14.66
CA SER A 611 17.51 6.78 -14.68
C SER A 611 17.26 5.73 -13.59
N ALA A 612 16.39 5.99 -12.62
CA ALA A 612 16.12 5.10 -11.48
C ALA A 612 15.79 3.65 -11.89
N TYR A 613 15.03 3.46 -12.98
CA TYR A 613 14.71 2.13 -13.49
C TYR A 613 15.97 1.33 -13.85
N HIS A 614 16.90 1.96 -14.55
CA HIS A 614 18.13 1.30 -15.01
C HIS A 614 19.11 1.05 -13.85
N GLU A 615 19.16 1.96 -12.88
CA GLU A 615 20.01 1.85 -11.69
C GLU A 615 19.56 0.70 -10.78
N ILE A 616 18.27 0.67 -10.44
CA ILE A 616 17.71 -0.30 -9.49
C ILE A 616 17.71 -1.70 -10.10
N TRP A 617 17.20 -1.83 -11.34
CA TRP A 617 16.86 -3.12 -11.90
C TRP A 617 17.94 -3.69 -12.82
N LEU A 618 18.70 -2.85 -13.54
CA LEU A 618 19.58 -3.29 -14.63
C LEU A 618 21.08 -3.17 -14.32
N ASP A 619 21.44 -2.88 -13.07
CA ASP A 619 22.82 -2.73 -12.57
C ASP A 619 23.69 -1.73 -13.37
N LYS A 620 23.07 -0.79 -14.10
CA LYS A 620 23.83 0.26 -14.77
C LYS A 620 24.37 1.22 -13.72
N LYS A 621 25.69 1.25 -13.57
CA LYS A 621 26.38 2.24 -12.74
C LYS A 621 26.39 3.60 -13.46
N LEU A 622 26.21 4.68 -12.69
CA LEU A 622 26.43 6.04 -13.17
C LEU A 622 27.86 6.15 -13.74
N VAL A 623 28.00 6.75 -14.92
CA VAL A 623 29.31 7.14 -15.44
C VAL A 623 29.84 8.22 -14.50
N ALA A 624 31.05 8.02 -13.98
CA ALA A 624 31.67 8.88 -12.98
C ALA A 624 31.71 10.37 -13.42
N GLY A 625 31.32 11.27 -12.53
CA GLY A 625 31.40 12.73 -12.69
C GLY A 625 30.05 13.41 -12.51
N ASP A 626 29.83 13.99 -11.32
CA ASP A 626 28.63 14.68 -10.83
C ASP A 626 27.31 13.90 -10.95
N ALA A 627 26.61 13.72 -9.82
CA ALA A 627 25.28 13.14 -9.82
C ALA A 627 24.40 13.97 -10.77
N LEU A 628 24.11 13.44 -11.96
CA LEU A 628 23.05 13.97 -12.81
C LEU A 628 21.79 13.94 -11.95
N LYS A 629 21.42 15.10 -11.40
CA LYS A 629 20.09 15.30 -10.84
C LYS A 629 19.15 14.98 -12.00
N ASP A 630 18.46 13.84 -11.89
CA ASP A 630 17.47 13.45 -12.89
C ASP A 630 16.55 14.65 -13.15
N PHE A 631 16.20 14.82 -14.43
CA PHE A 631 15.29 15.88 -14.85
C PHE A 631 14.17 15.23 -15.64
N GLU A 632 12.95 15.42 -15.16
CA GLU A 632 11.73 14.93 -15.81
C GLU A 632 11.07 16.08 -16.57
N PRO A 633 11.35 16.27 -17.89
CA PRO A 633 10.90 17.44 -18.64
C PRO A 633 9.37 17.55 -18.71
N LEU A 634 8.68 16.41 -18.82
CA LEU A 634 7.23 16.36 -18.92
C LEU A 634 6.57 16.19 -17.56
N TYR A 635 7.11 15.32 -16.72
CA TYR A 635 6.48 14.87 -15.48
C TYR A 635 6.80 15.76 -14.28
N GLY A 636 7.99 16.38 -14.24
CA GLY A 636 8.51 17.09 -13.08
C GLY A 636 8.64 16.18 -11.84
N ASP A 637 9.00 16.79 -10.71
CA ASP A 637 9.28 16.09 -9.45
C ASP A 637 8.07 15.30 -8.91
N PHE A 638 6.86 15.74 -9.26
CA PHE A 638 5.61 15.19 -8.76
C PHE A 638 4.92 14.24 -9.74
N TYR A 639 5.44 14.04 -10.96
CA TYR A 639 4.74 13.27 -12.00
C TYR A 639 3.27 13.74 -12.18
N LEU A 640 2.38 12.87 -12.69
CA LEU A 640 0.97 13.22 -12.82
C LEU A 640 0.22 13.08 -11.48
N PRO A 641 -0.93 13.77 -11.31
CA PRO A 641 -1.82 13.55 -10.17
C PRO A 641 -2.36 12.11 -10.10
N ARG A 642 -2.53 11.48 -11.27
CA ARG A 642 -3.03 10.11 -11.42
C ARG A 642 -2.62 9.51 -12.77
N LYS A 643 -2.81 8.20 -12.90
CA LYS A 643 -2.66 7.45 -14.16
C LYS A 643 -3.31 8.16 -15.36
N PHE A 644 -2.62 8.17 -16.49
CA PHE A 644 -3.09 8.69 -17.78
C PHE A 644 -3.12 7.56 -18.82
N LYS A 645 -4.17 7.46 -19.62
CA LYS A 645 -4.39 6.36 -20.57
C LYS A 645 -4.66 6.90 -21.95
N VAL A 646 -3.94 6.37 -22.93
CA VAL A 646 -4.12 6.68 -24.36
C VAL A 646 -4.61 5.45 -25.12
N SER A 647 -5.50 5.66 -26.09
CA SER A 647 -5.94 4.62 -27.03
C SER A 647 -6.10 5.18 -28.43
N VAL A 648 -5.92 4.31 -29.44
CA VAL A 648 -6.07 4.63 -30.86
C VAL A 648 -7.06 3.63 -31.48
N ALA A 649 -8.25 4.11 -31.86
CA ALA A 649 -9.27 3.31 -32.52
C ALA A 649 -9.22 3.50 -34.04
N VAL A 650 -9.56 2.45 -34.78
CA VAL A 650 -9.71 2.51 -36.23
C VAL A 650 -11.14 2.12 -36.63
N PRO A 651 -11.99 3.08 -37.02
CA PRO A 651 -13.33 2.79 -37.52
C PRO A 651 -13.36 1.74 -38.65
N PRO A 652 -14.40 0.88 -38.69
CA PRO A 652 -15.61 0.94 -37.88
C PRO A 652 -15.53 0.18 -36.54
N THR A 653 -14.36 -0.32 -36.14
CA THR A 653 -14.19 -1.06 -34.89
C THR A 653 -13.75 -0.14 -33.73
N ASN A 654 -14.33 -0.36 -32.56
CA ASN A 654 -13.93 0.26 -31.28
C ASN A 654 -13.52 -0.80 -30.25
N ASP A 655 -12.78 -1.82 -30.70
CA ASP A 655 -12.17 -2.87 -29.88
C ASP A 655 -11.38 -2.31 -28.68
N VAL A 656 -10.69 -1.18 -28.88
CA VAL A 656 -9.89 -0.52 -27.84
C VAL A 656 -10.69 0.27 -26.79
N ASP A 657 -12.01 0.38 -26.95
CA ASP A 657 -12.89 1.18 -26.09
C ASP A 657 -12.37 2.61 -25.93
N VAL A 658 -12.21 3.31 -27.06
CA VAL A 658 -11.50 4.60 -27.14
C VAL A 658 -12.02 5.61 -26.12
N PHE A 659 -13.33 5.71 -25.97
CA PHE A 659 -13.99 6.62 -25.05
C PHE A 659 -13.77 6.32 -23.56
N THR A 660 -13.19 5.18 -23.19
CA THR A 660 -12.89 4.87 -21.78
C THR A 660 -11.53 5.41 -21.29
N ASN A 661 -10.79 6.08 -22.17
CA ASN A 661 -9.41 6.53 -21.98
C ASN A 661 -9.33 8.03 -21.70
N ASP A 662 -8.26 8.46 -21.02
CA ASP A 662 -8.05 9.89 -20.74
C ASP A 662 -7.88 10.66 -22.07
N LEU A 663 -7.17 10.05 -23.02
CA LEU A 663 -7.01 10.53 -24.38
C LEU A 663 -7.31 9.41 -25.39
N GLY A 664 -8.11 9.70 -26.39
CA GLY A 664 -8.46 8.80 -27.47
C GLY A 664 -8.16 9.43 -28.82
N TYR A 665 -7.61 8.64 -29.73
CA TYR A 665 -7.44 8.99 -31.13
C TYR A 665 -8.36 8.09 -31.96
N ILE A 666 -9.17 8.68 -32.83
CA ILE A 666 -10.06 7.94 -33.74
C ILE A 666 -9.56 8.21 -35.15
N ALA A 667 -9.02 7.18 -35.80
CA ALA A 667 -8.40 7.31 -37.12
C ALA A 667 -9.43 7.76 -38.16
N ILE A 668 -9.03 8.73 -38.99
CA ILE A 668 -9.76 9.17 -40.17
C ILE A 668 -8.98 8.67 -41.37
N VAL A 669 -9.65 7.81 -42.14
CA VAL A 669 -9.08 7.15 -43.32
C VAL A 669 -9.62 7.85 -44.56
N GLY A 670 -8.75 8.17 -45.51
CA GLY A 670 -9.15 8.74 -46.80
C GLY A 670 -9.76 7.70 -47.73
N ASP A 671 -10.32 8.16 -48.85
CA ASP A 671 -10.87 7.28 -49.90
C ASP A 671 -9.78 6.40 -50.55
N ASP A 672 -8.51 6.82 -50.44
CA ASP A 672 -7.31 6.09 -50.85
C ASP A 672 -6.89 4.99 -49.87
N GLY A 673 -7.57 4.86 -48.72
CA GLY A 673 -7.22 3.91 -47.67
C GLY A 673 -6.11 4.38 -46.73
N GLU A 674 -5.59 5.60 -46.91
CA GLU A 674 -4.50 6.15 -46.09
C GLU A 674 -4.99 6.86 -44.83
N LEU A 675 -4.17 6.82 -43.79
CA LEU A 675 -4.41 7.59 -42.57
C LEU A 675 -4.25 9.11 -42.83
N GLN A 676 -5.36 9.84 -42.77
CA GLN A 676 -5.38 11.30 -42.94
C GLN A 676 -5.13 12.05 -41.63
N GLY A 677 -5.38 11.41 -40.49
CA GLY A 677 -5.23 11.97 -39.15
C GLY A 677 -6.20 11.36 -38.16
N PHE A 678 -6.47 12.08 -37.07
CA PHE A 678 -7.25 11.57 -35.95
C PHE A 678 -8.23 12.61 -35.42
N ASN A 679 -9.47 12.20 -35.16
CA ASN A 679 -10.29 12.89 -34.20
C ASN A 679 -9.76 12.62 -32.78
N VAL A 680 -9.71 13.68 -31.96
CA VAL A 680 -9.17 13.65 -30.60
C VAL A 680 -10.31 13.63 -29.60
N SER A 681 -10.33 12.65 -28.70
CA SER A 681 -11.29 12.49 -27.62
C SER A 681 -10.61 12.62 -26.26
N ILE A 682 -11.24 13.29 -25.29
CA ILE A 682 -10.65 13.54 -23.97
C ILE A 682 -11.58 13.23 -22.80
N GLY A 683 -10.99 12.88 -21.65
CA GLY A 683 -11.68 12.82 -20.37
C GLY A 683 -12.49 11.53 -20.12
N GLY A 684 -12.12 10.42 -20.75
CA GLY A 684 -12.70 9.11 -20.41
C GLY A 684 -12.11 8.52 -19.12
N GLY A 685 -12.92 7.77 -18.37
CA GLY A 685 -12.42 7.06 -17.21
C GLY A 685 -13.47 6.31 -16.39
N MET A 686 -13.18 5.04 -16.11
CA MET A 686 -14.13 4.11 -15.50
C MET A 686 -14.21 4.13 -13.98
N GLY A 687 -13.16 4.55 -13.25
CA GLY A 687 -13.11 4.33 -11.80
C GLY A 687 -14.19 5.07 -11.00
N VAL A 688 -14.88 4.34 -10.12
CA VAL A 688 -15.91 4.81 -9.19
C VAL A 688 -15.55 4.35 -7.78
N THR A 689 -16.07 5.01 -6.75
CA THR A 689 -16.10 4.52 -5.38
C THR A 689 -17.55 4.27 -5.01
N HIS A 690 -17.88 3.04 -4.56
CA HIS A 690 -19.26 2.74 -4.11
C HIS A 690 -19.70 3.74 -3.05
N GLY A 691 -20.97 4.16 -3.11
CA GLY A 691 -21.53 5.13 -2.18
C GLY A 691 -21.18 6.60 -2.49
N ASN A 692 -19.97 6.88 -2.97
CA ASN A 692 -19.54 8.26 -3.24
C ASN A 692 -20.00 8.77 -4.62
N LYS A 693 -21.12 9.50 -4.63
CA LYS A 693 -21.71 10.12 -5.83
C LYS A 693 -20.84 11.23 -6.47
N LYS A 694 -19.83 11.76 -5.77
CA LYS A 694 -18.82 12.67 -6.36
C LYS A 694 -17.88 11.94 -7.31
N THR A 695 -17.93 10.61 -7.35
CA THR A 695 -17.18 9.79 -8.30
C THR A 695 -18.14 9.07 -9.25
N TYR A 696 -17.90 9.16 -10.57
CA TYR A 696 -18.79 8.62 -11.59
C TYR A 696 -17.99 8.22 -12.83
N PRO A 697 -18.40 7.20 -13.61
CA PRO A 697 -17.74 6.88 -14.87
C PRO A 697 -18.01 7.98 -15.91
N ARG A 698 -17.06 8.23 -16.81
CA ARG A 698 -17.20 9.23 -17.88
C ARG A 698 -16.66 8.65 -19.20
N LEU A 699 -17.35 8.91 -20.31
CA LEU A 699 -16.85 8.65 -21.65
C LEU A 699 -16.13 9.89 -22.19
N GLY A 700 -15.12 9.67 -23.04
CA GLY A 700 -14.35 10.72 -23.68
C GLY A 700 -15.21 11.55 -24.64
N THR A 701 -14.95 12.85 -24.68
CA THR A 701 -15.64 13.79 -25.58
C THR A 701 -14.72 14.16 -26.73
N VAL A 702 -15.21 14.07 -27.97
CA VAL A 702 -14.45 14.48 -29.17
C VAL A 702 -14.35 16.01 -29.21
N ILE A 703 -13.13 16.54 -29.31
CA ILE A 703 -12.86 17.99 -29.23
C ILE A 703 -12.33 18.62 -30.52
N GLY A 704 -11.89 17.80 -31.48
CA GLY A 704 -11.35 18.29 -32.75
C GLY A 704 -10.56 17.22 -33.49
N PHE A 705 -9.77 17.66 -34.47
CA PHE A 705 -8.97 16.83 -35.35
C PHE A 705 -7.51 17.31 -35.38
N CYS A 706 -6.57 16.37 -35.49
CA CYS A 706 -5.15 16.64 -35.74
C CYS A 706 -4.60 15.69 -36.81
N THR A 707 -3.53 16.11 -37.51
CA THR A 707 -2.79 15.22 -38.43
C THR A 707 -1.97 14.18 -37.65
N PRO A 708 -1.49 13.10 -38.29
CA PRO A 708 -0.64 12.10 -37.62
C PRO A 708 0.61 12.71 -36.99
N GLU A 709 1.26 13.67 -37.67
CA GLU A 709 2.48 14.34 -37.22
C GLU A 709 2.24 15.21 -35.99
N GLN A 710 1.05 15.81 -35.90
CA GLN A 710 0.64 16.62 -34.75
C GLN A 710 0.29 15.78 -33.53
N GLY A 711 -0.11 14.52 -33.72
CA GLY A 711 -0.77 13.72 -32.69
C GLY A 711 0.04 13.54 -31.41
N LYS A 712 1.34 13.24 -31.48
CA LYS A 712 2.19 13.11 -30.28
C LYS A 712 2.30 14.41 -29.48
N THR A 713 2.34 15.56 -30.16
CA THR A 713 2.36 16.87 -29.53
C THR A 713 1.02 17.16 -28.84
N VAL A 714 -0.10 16.79 -29.47
CA VAL A 714 -1.43 16.85 -28.82
C VAL A 714 -1.45 15.98 -27.56
N ALA A 715 -0.89 14.77 -27.60
CA ALA A 715 -0.83 13.88 -26.45
C ALA A 715 -0.08 14.50 -25.28
N GLU A 716 1.08 15.08 -25.57
CA GLU A 716 1.90 15.81 -24.61
C GLU A 716 1.10 16.97 -23.99
N LYS A 717 0.49 17.85 -24.80
CA LYS A 717 -0.18 19.03 -24.28
C LYS A 717 -1.42 18.69 -23.46
N VAL A 718 -2.21 17.68 -23.86
CA VAL A 718 -3.33 17.16 -23.05
C VAL A 718 -2.83 16.64 -21.70
N MET A 719 -1.70 15.91 -21.70
CA MET A 719 -1.08 15.41 -20.46
C MET A 719 -0.56 16.55 -19.57
N LEU A 720 0.04 17.60 -20.14
CA LEU A 720 0.52 18.77 -19.40
C LEU A 720 -0.63 19.55 -18.75
N VAL A 721 -1.73 19.79 -19.47
CA VAL A 721 -2.94 20.39 -18.87
C VAL A 721 -3.44 19.54 -17.70
N GLN A 722 -3.44 18.21 -17.83
CA GLN A 722 -3.79 17.32 -16.72
C GLN A 722 -2.81 17.39 -15.55
N ARG A 723 -1.51 17.50 -15.83
CA ARG A 723 -0.45 17.62 -14.82
C ARG A 723 -0.64 18.87 -13.96
N ASP A 724 -1.01 19.97 -14.61
CA ASP A 724 -1.04 21.32 -14.03
C ASP A 724 -2.40 21.63 -13.37
N HIS A 725 -3.51 21.15 -13.93
CA HIS A 725 -4.86 21.43 -13.43
C HIS A 725 -5.52 20.28 -12.66
N GLY A 726 -4.94 19.07 -12.67
CA GLY A 726 -5.51 17.92 -11.99
C GLY A 726 -5.45 18.01 -10.47
N ASN A 727 -6.51 17.56 -9.79
CA ASN A 727 -6.59 17.63 -8.33
C ASN A 727 -5.56 16.70 -7.66
N ARG A 728 -4.63 17.26 -6.89
CA ARG A 728 -3.62 16.51 -6.12
C ARG A 728 -4.00 16.33 -4.64
N ALA A 729 -4.96 17.11 -4.14
CA ALA A 729 -5.43 17.02 -2.76
C ALA A 729 -6.36 15.81 -2.56
N ASP A 730 -7.30 15.59 -3.48
CA ASP A 730 -8.17 14.40 -3.48
C ASP A 730 -7.86 13.47 -4.66
N ARG A 731 -7.20 12.35 -4.34
CA ARG A 731 -6.84 11.31 -5.30
C ARG A 731 -8.04 10.64 -5.97
N LYS A 732 -9.21 10.60 -5.33
CA LYS A 732 -10.45 10.07 -5.92
C LYS A 732 -10.98 10.99 -7.03
N ASN A 733 -10.65 12.28 -6.98
CA ASN A 733 -10.99 13.31 -7.96
C ASN A 733 -9.82 13.67 -8.92
N ALA A 734 -8.69 12.98 -8.84
CA ALA A 734 -7.46 13.34 -9.55
C ALA A 734 -7.40 12.97 -11.05
N ARG A 735 -8.35 12.20 -11.59
CA ARG A 735 -8.35 11.77 -13.01
C ARG A 735 -8.80 12.87 -13.95
N LEU A 736 -8.30 12.84 -15.19
CA LEU A 736 -8.61 13.82 -16.24
C LEU A 736 -10.10 14.07 -16.42
N LYS A 737 -10.94 13.03 -16.34
CA LYS A 737 -12.40 13.16 -16.44
C LYS A 737 -12.99 14.26 -15.55
N TYR A 738 -12.50 14.40 -14.31
CA TYR A 738 -12.99 15.42 -13.38
C TYR A 738 -12.38 16.79 -13.66
N THR A 739 -11.14 16.85 -14.17
CA THR A 739 -10.53 18.09 -14.65
C THR A 739 -11.31 18.65 -15.83
N VAL A 740 -11.67 17.81 -16.80
CA VAL A 740 -12.50 18.20 -17.95
C VAL A 740 -13.87 18.69 -17.49
N ASP A 741 -14.55 17.97 -16.58
CA ASP A 741 -15.86 18.41 -16.10
C ASP A 741 -15.80 19.70 -15.26
N ARG A 742 -14.70 19.94 -14.53
CA ARG A 742 -14.50 21.16 -13.73
C ARG A 742 -14.18 22.38 -14.60
N LEU A 743 -13.36 22.21 -15.64
CA LEU A 743 -13.01 23.29 -16.57
C LEU A 743 -14.06 23.50 -17.66
N GLY A 744 -14.93 22.52 -17.90
CA GLY A 744 -15.75 22.42 -19.09
C GLY A 744 -14.95 21.90 -20.29
N VAL A 745 -15.64 21.27 -21.26
CA VAL A 745 -14.99 20.69 -22.44
C VAL A 745 -14.29 21.76 -23.28
N ASP A 746 -14.97 22.88 -23.54
CA ASP A 746 -14.38 23.99 -24.31
C ASP A 746 -13.23 24.65 -23.57
N GLY A 747 -13.38 24.91 -22.26
CA GLY A 747 -12.31 25.49 -21.43
C GLY A 747 -11.07 24.59 -21.36
N PHE A 748 -11.25 23.26 -21.28
CA PHE A 748 -10.13 22.32 -21.37
C PHE A 748 -9.47 22.36 -22.75
N ARG A 749 -10.25 22.37 -23.84
CA ARG A 749 -9.72 22.48 -25.21
C ARG A 749 -8.89 23.75 -25.37
N GLU A 750 -9.36 24.89 -24.88
CA GLU A 750 -8.67 26.17 -24.96
C GLU A 750 -7.30 26.15 -24.26
N GLU A 751 -7.19 25.55 -23.07
CA GLU A 751 -5.89 25.40 -22.39
C GLU A 751 -4.93 24.48 -23.18
N VAL A 752 -5.44 23.43 -23.82
CA VAL A 752 -4.62 22.58 -24.71
C VAL A 752 -4.15 23.37 -25.92
N GLU A 753 -5.05 24.08 -26.62
CA GLU A 753 -4.72 24.88 -27.80
C GLU A 753 -3.74 26.01 -27.50
N LYS A 754 -3.84 26.60 -26.30
CA LYS A 754 -2.87 27.59 -25.79
C LYS A 754 -1.47 27.01 -25.67
N LEU A 755 -1.33 25.78 -25.16
CA LEU A 755 -0.02 25.10 -25.09
C LEU A 755 0.47 24.59 -26.46
N LEU A 756 -0.44 24.30 -27.38
CA LEU A 756 -0.10 23.93 -28.75
C LEU A 756 0.39 25.12 -29.58
N GLY A 757 -0.15 26.32 -29.33
CA GLY A 757 0.06 27.51 -30.15
C GLY A 757 -0.77 27.51 -31.45
N TRP A 758 -1.69 26.56 -31.60
CA TRP A 758 -2.58 26.41 -32.75
C TRP A 758 -3.88 25.71 -32.34
N LYS A 759 -4.92 25.85 -33.15
CA LYS A 759 -6.26 25.28 -32.88
C LYS A 759 -6.44 23.93 -33.54
N LEU A 760 -7.10 23.01 -32.85
CA LEU A 760 -7.52 21.74 -33.45
C LEU A 760 -8.50 22.04 -34.59
N ALA A 761 -8.40 21.28 -35.68
CA ALA A 761 -9.36 21.39 -36.77
C ALA A 761 -10.72 20.81 -36.33
N PRO A 762 -11.83 21.14 -37.03
CA PRO A 762 -13.11 20.50 -36.77
C PRO A 762 -13.03 18.97 -36.87
N ALA A 763 -13.70 18.27 -35.96
CA ALA A 763 -13.79 16.82 -36.00
C ALA A 763 -14.42 16.36 -37.33
N ARG A 764 -13.90 15.26 -37.88
CA ARG A 764 -14.38 14.67 -39.14
C ARG A 764 -15.40 13.55 -38.88
N PRO A 765 -16.29 13.22 -39.83
CA PRO A 765 -17.24 12.13 -39.66
C PRO A 765 -16.56 10.77 -39.43
N PHE A 766 -17.15 9.94 -38.56
CA PHE A 766 -16.75 8.55 -38.32
C PHE A 766 -17.95 7.78 -37.79
N THR A 767 -17.92 6.44 -37.93
CA THR A 767 -18.95 5.56 -37.38
C THR A 767 -18.28 4.33 -36.80
N PHE A 768 -18.72 3.91 -35.62
CA PHE A 768 -18.40 2.59 -35.07
C PHE A 768 -19.63 1.68 -35.16
N ASP A 769 -19.41 0.41 -35.47
CA ASP A 769 -20.49 -0.60 -35.52
C ASP A 769 -20.22 -1.80 -34.59
N ARG A 770 -18.98 -2.00 -34.12
CA ARG A 770 -18.62 -3.11 -33.22
C ARG A 770 -17.50 -2.79 -32.23
N ASN A 771 -17.41 -3.57 -31.15
CA ASN A 771 -16.37 -3.54 -30.11
C ASN A 771 -15.71 -4.91 -29.89
N ILE A 772 -16.22 -5.94 -30.55
CA ILE A 772 -15.72 -7.31 -30.48
C ILE A 772 -14.51 -7.50 -31.42
N ASP A 773 -13.68 -8.49 -31.12
CA ASP A 773 -12.56 -8.91 -31.97
C ASP A 773 -13.08 -9.73 -33.18
N ASP A 774 -12.38 -9.66 -34.31
CA ASP A 774 -12.69 -10.44 -35.52
C ASP A 774 -12.10 -11.86 -35.41
N PHE A 775 -12.85 -12.80 -34.80
CA PHE A 775 -12.39 -14.16 -34.54
C PHE A 775 -12.14 -15.01 -35.80
N GLY A 776 -11.12 -15.86 -35.75
CA GLY A 776 -10.79 -16.81 -36.81
C GLY A 776 -9.79 -16.31 -37.83
N TRP A 777 -9.78 -16.96 -39.00
CA TRP A 777 -8.84 -16.67 -40.08
C TRP A 777 -9.25 -15.43 -40.86
N SER A 778 -8.29 -14.56 -41.14
CA SER A 778 -8.40 -13.45 -42.07
C SER A 778 -7.13 -13.33 -42.91
N GLN A 779 -7.23 -12.68 -44.07
CA GLN A 779 -6.09 -12.40 -44.95
C GLN A 779 -5.89 -10.88 -45.04
N GLY A 780 -4.64 -10.44 -44.90
CA GLY A 780 -4.23 -9.05 -45.08
C GLY A 780 -4.09 -8.66 -46.55
N GLU A 781 -4.06 -7.36 -46.81
CA GLU A 781 -3.77 -6.78 -48.14
C GLU A 781 -2.40 -7.20 -48.71
N ASP A 782 -1.47 -7.60 -47.83
CA ASP A 782 -0.14 -8.11 -48.18
C ASP A 782 -0.13 -9.62 -48.46
N GLY A 783 -1.30 -10.27 -48.50
CA GLY A 783 -1.46 -11.70 -48.79
C GLY A 783 -1.17 -12.63 -47.61
N LYS A 784 -0.70 -12.09 -46.47
CA LYS A 784 -0.44 -12.87 -45.26
C LYS A 784 -1.73 -13.21 -44.52
N HIS A 785 -1.68 -14.28 -43.76
CA HIS A 785 -2.79 -14.79 -42.96
C HIS A 785 -2.64 -14.38 -41.49
N HIS A 786 -3.80 -14.22 -40.85
CA HIS A 786 -3.90 -13.89 -39.44
C HIS A 786 -4.97 -14.77 -38.81
N PHE A 787 -4.75 -15.18 -37.56
CA PHE A 787 -5.71 -15.98 -36.80
C PHE A 787 -5.99 -15.34 -35.45
N MET A 788 -7.21 -14.87 -35.23
CA MET A 788 -7.68 -14.38 -33.94
C MET A 788 -8.27 -15.54 -33.13
N MET A 789 -7.66 -15.86 -32.00
CA MET A 789 -8.11 -16.96 -31.13
C MET A 789 -8.79 -16.44 -29.87
N TYR A 790 -9.76 -17.22 -29.37
CA TYR A 790 -10.40 -16.95 -28.11
C TYR A 790 -9.53 -17.41 -26.93
N ILE A 791 -9.27 -16.50 -25.98
CA ILE A 791 -8.65 -16.80 -24.69
C ILE A 791 -9.56 -16.27 -23.60
N GLU A 792 -10.19 -17.18 -22.84
CA GLU A 792 -11.14 -16.82 -21.78
C GLU A 792 -10.45 -15.96 -20.71
N ASN A 793 -10.94 -14.71 -20.57
CA ASN A 793 -10.38 -13.69 -19.68
C ASN A 793 -8.87 -13.40 -19.89
N GLY A 794 -8.28 -13.81 -21.00
CA GLY A 794 -6.85 -13.65 -21.26
C GLY A 794 -5.92 -14.44 -20.34
N ARG A 795 -6.41 -15.49 -19.66
CA ARG A 795 -5.55 -16.36 -18.86
C ARG A 795 -4.81 -17.34 -19.76
N VAL A 796 -3.48 -17.30 -19.75
CA VAL A 796 -2.63 -18.24 -20.47
C VAL A 796 -2.00 -19.20 -19.47
N GLU A 797 -2.55 -20.40 -19.41
CA GLU A 797 -2.15 -21.49 -18.51
C GLU A 797 -2.41 -22.84 -19.16
N ASP A 798 -1.82 -23.89 -18.58
CA ASP A 798 -2.17 -25.27 -18.92
C ASP A 798 -3.08 -25.82 -17.83
N VAL A 799 -4.28 -26.24 -18.23
CA VAL A 799 -5.22 -26.98 -17.38
C VAL A 799 -5.64 -28.27 -18.08
N PRO A 800 -6.11 -29.31 -17.36
CA PRO A 800 -6.53 -30.56 -17.99
C PRO A 800 -7.50 -30.33 -19.17
N GLY A 801 -7.08 -30.73 -20.37
CA GLY A 801 -7.86 -30.58 -21.61
C GLY A 801 -7.73 -29.22 -22.33
N ARG A 802 -7.02 -28.24 -21.77
CA ARG A 802 -6.66 -26.94 -22.38
C ARG A 802 -5.20 -26.60 -22.08
N GLU A 803 -4.30 -27.05 -22.95
CA GLU A 803 -2.85 -26.82 -22.86
C GLU A 803 -2.46 -25.54 -23.62
N PHE A 804 -3.08 -24.40 -23.29
CA PHE A 804 -2.93 -23.16 -24.05
C PHE A 804 -1.52 -22.59 -23.94
N LYS A 805 -0.91 -22.63 -22.76
CA LYS A 805 0.45 -22.12 -22.56
C LYS A 805 1.46 -22.96 -23.35
N THR A 806 1.37 -24.28 -23.24
CA THR A 806 2.21 -25.20 -24.02
C THR A 806 1.97 -25.05 -25.53
N GLY A 807 0.71 -24.98 -25.98
CA GLY A 807 0.40 -24.82 -27.40
C GLY A 807 0.93 -23.53 -27.99
N LEU A 808 0.79 -22.40 -27.28
CA LEU A 808 1.32 -21.11 -27.71
C LEU A 808 2.86 -21.09 -27.71
N ARG A 809 3.51 -21.78 -26.77
CA ARG A 809 4.97 -21.99 -26.80
C ARG A 809 5.39 -22.77 -28.05
N GLU A 810 4.72 -23.87 -28.40
CA GLU A 810 5.07 -24.64 -29.61
C GLU A 810 4.82 -23.86 -30.90
N ILE A 811 3.75 -23.06 -30.96
CA ILE A 811 3.50 -22.14 -32.07
C ILE A 811 4.61 -21.09 -32.17
N ALA A 812 5.01 -20.47 -31.06
CA ALA A 812 6.07 -19.47 -31.05
C ALA A 812 7.42 -20.02 -31.54
N LYS A 813 7.71 -21.31 -31.38
CA LYS A 813 8.95 -21.91 -31.91
C LYS A 813 9.04 -21.89 -33.44
N VAL A 814 7.91 -21.84 -34.14
CA VAL A 814 7.85 -21.94 -35.61
C VAL A 814 7.26 -20.71 -36.29
N HIS A 815 6.45 -19.94 -35.57
CA HIS A 815 5.81 -18.73 -36.09
C HIS A 815 6.85 -17.64 -36.37
N LYS A 816 6.87 -17.13 -37.59
CA LYS A 816 7.81 -16.08 -38.05
C LYS A 816 7.23 -14.67 -37.96
N GLY A 817 5.92 -14.56 -37.73
CA GLY A 817 5.21 -13.29 -37.63
C GLY A 817 5.17 -12.75 -36.20
N THR A 818 4.06 -12.12 -35.84
CA THR A 818 3.88 -11.50 -34.52
C THR A 818 2.69 -12.07 -33.76
N PHE A 819 2.77 -11.99 -32.43
CA PHE A 819 1.64 -12.16 -31.52
C PHE A 819 1.09 -10.77 -31.20
N ARG A 820 -0.24 -10.62 -31.22
CA ARG A 820 -0.89 -9.34 -30.93
C ARG A 820 -2.00 -9.52 -29.89
N LEU A 821 -1.84 -8.87 -28.75
CA LEU A 821 -2.75 -8.94 -27.62
C LEU A 821 -3.88 -7.93 -27.79
N THR A 822 -5.13 -8.34 -27.56
CA THR A 822 -6.30 -7.46 -27.74
C THR A 822 -6.73 -6.81 -26.43
N THR A 823 -7.47 -5.71 -26.53
CA THR A 823 -8.12 -5.04 -25.39
C THR A 823 -9.30 -5.83 -24.84
N ASN A 824 -9.80 -6.83 -25.57
CA ASN A 824 -10.77 -7.82 -25.12
C ASN A 824 -10.13 -9.06 -24.50
N GLN A 825 -8.80 -9.03 -24.30
CA GLN A 825 -8.01 -10.06 -23.62
C GLN A 825 -7.84 -11.35 -24.44
N HIS A 826 -7.85 -11.23 -25.76
CA HIS A 826 -7.61 -12.33 -26.69
C HIS A 826 -6.25 -12.16 -27.38
N LEU A 827 -5.95 -13.07 -28.30
CA LEU A 827 -4.65 -13.17 -28.93
C LEU A 827 -4.79 -13.41 -30.43
N MET A 828 -4.03 -12.67 -31.21
CA MET A 828 -3.93 -12.87 -32.65
C MET A 828 -2.54 -13.35 -33.03
N LEU A 829 -2.47 -14.41 -33.82
CA LEU A 829 -1.30 -14.73 -34.62
C LEU A 829 -1.37 -13.92 -35.91
N SER A 830 -0.39 -13.06 -36.14
CA SER A 830 -0.35 -12.18 -37.30
C SER A 830 0.83 -12.47 -38.19
N ASP A 831 0.69 -12.10 -39.47
CA ASP A 831 1.77 -12.10 -40.46
C ASP A 831 2.26 -13.53 -40.81
N ILE A 832 1.33 -14.48 -40.90
CA ILE A 832 1.60 -15.88 -41.28
C ILE A 832 1.71 -15.96 -42.80
N ALA A 833 2.85 -16.42 -43.32
CA ALA A 833 3.02 -16.64 -44.75
C ALA A 833 2.20 -17.86 -45.23
N GLU A 834 1.81 -17.86 -46.51
CA GLU A 834 1.00 -18.93 -47.12
C GLU A 834 1.66 -20.31 -46.93
N GLU A 835 2.99 -20.37 -47.09
CA GLU A 835 3.78 -21.60 -46.94
C GLU A 835 3.80 -22.15 -45.50
N ASP A 836 3.63 -21.31 -44.49
CA ASP A 836 3.65 -21.69 -43.08
C ASP A 836 2.24 -22.07 -42.56
N LEU A 837 1.19 -21.75 -43.33
CA LEU A 837 -0.20 -21.92 -42.94
C LEU A 837 -0.58 -23.36 -42.54
N PRO A 838 -0.18 -24.43 -43.28
CA PRO A 838 -0.52 -25.80 -42.90
C PRO A 838 0.07 -26.20 -41.54
N GLN A 839 1.29 -25.74 -41.24
CA GLN A 839 1.96 -26.04 -39.98
C GLN A 839 1.26 -25.35 -38.81
N ILE A 840 0.92 -24.07 -38.96
CA ILE A 840 0.22 -23.31 -37.91
C ILE A 840 -1.18 -23.89 -37.66
N LYS A 841 -1.94 -24.23 -38.71
CA LYS A 841 -3.25 -24.90 -38.56
C LYS A 841 -3.15 -26.21 -37.80
N SER A 842 -2.15 -27.03 -38.11
CA SER A 842 -1.91 -28.30 -37.41
C SER A 842 -1.63 -28.09 -35.92
N LEU A 843 -0.82 -27.10 -35.55
CA LEU A 843 -0.53 -26.78 -34.15
C LEU A 843 -1.76 -26.22 -33.42
N LEU A 844 -2.49 -25.29 -34.04
CA LEU A 844 -3.71 -24.74 -33.45
C LEU A 844 -4.73 -25.86 -33.15
N ALA A 845 -4.97 -26.76 -34.12
CA ALA A 845 -5.86 -27.90 -33.96
C ALA A 845 -5.39 -28.88 -32.87
N LYS A 846 -4.08 -29.19 -32.84
CA LYS A 846 -3.48 -30.08 -31.83
C LYS A 846 -3.75 -29.60 -30.40
N TYR A 847 -3.64 -28.29 -30.17
CA TYR A 847 -3.81 -27.68 -28.85
C TYR A 847 -5.20 -27.06 -28.63
N LYS A 848 -6.13 -27.27 -29.57
CA LYS A 848 -7.51 -26.73 -29.55
C LYS A 848 -7.59 -25.21 -29.41
N LEU A 849 -6.59 -24.51 -29.93
CA LEU A 849 -6.53 -23.05 -29.97
C LEU A 849 -7.34 -22.47 -31.14
N ASP A 850 -7.78 -23.31 -32.08
CA ASP A 850 -8.68 -22.96 -33.19
C ASP A 850 -10.18 -23.15 -32.88
N ASN A 851 -10.55 -23.48 -31.64
CA ASN A 851 -11.94 -23.62 -31.28
C ASN A 851 -12.65 -22.26 -31.22
N LEU A 852 -13.61 -22.05 -32.12
CA LEU A 852 -14.42 -20.84 -32.21
C LEU A 852 -15.91 -21.09 -31.94
N GLU A 853 -16.30 -22.30 -31.53
CA GLU A 853 -17.69 -22.71 -31.29
C GLU A 853 -18.26 -22.14 -29.97
N HIS A 854 -18.07 -20.84 -29.76
CA HIS A 854 -18.50 -20.09 -28.60
C HIS A 854 -19.73 -19.23 -28.92
N THR A 855 -20.56 -18.98 -27.92
CA THR A 855 -21.73 -18.10 -28.06
C THR A 855 -21.29 -16.64 -28.25
N GLY A 856 -22.10 -15.84 -28.94
CA GLY A 856 -21.84 -14.41 -29.12
C GLY A 856 -21.70 -13.66 -27.79
N LEU A 857 -22.42 -14.11 -26.76
CA LEU A 857 -22.27 -13.67 -25.37
C LEU A 857 -20.85 -13.91 -24.84
N ARG A 858 -20.34 -15.15 -24.92
CA ARG A 858 -19.03 -15.51 -24.38
C ARG A 858 -17.90 -14.77 -25.09
N LEU A 859 -17.97 -14.68 -26.42
CA LEU A 859 -16.98 -13.98 -27.25
C LEU A 859 -16.92 -12.46 -26.97
N SER A 860 -17.99 -11.88 -26.43
CA SER A 860 -18.06 -10.45 -26.07
C SER A 860 -17.92 -10.18 -24.58
N SER A 861 -17.53 -11.20 -23.80
CA SER A 861 -17.46 -11.13 -22.35
C SER A 861 -16.03 -10.97 -21.82
N SER A 862 -15.86 -10.18 -20.76
CA SER A 862 -14.54 -10.02 -20.11
C SER A 862 -14.62 -9.73 -18.61
N ALA A 863 -13.62 -10.23 -17.88
CA ALA A 863 -13.45 -10.01 -16.45
C ALA A 863 -12.06 -9.51 -16.05
N CYS A 864 -12.02 -8.75 -14.95
CA CYS A 864 -10.76 -8.40 -14.31
C CYS A 864 -10.25 -9.54 -13.42
N VAL A 865 -8.98 -9.47 -13.01
CA VAL A 865 -8.36 -10.49 -12.13
C VAL A 865 -9.18 -10.72 -10.86
N ALA A 866 -9.44 -9.64 -10.10
CA ALA A 866 -10.02 -9.72 -8.76
C ALA A 866 -9.23 -10.68 -7.84
N PHE A 867 -9.89 -11.59 -7.14
CA PHE A 867 -9.22 -12.58 -6.30
C PHE A 867 -8.39 -13.58 -7.13
N PRO A 868 -7.34 -14.19 -6.54
CA PRO A 868 -6.87 -14.01 -5.16
C PRO A 868 -5.89 -12.84 -4.96
N THR A 869 -5.30 -12.32 -6.04
CA THR A 869 -4.13 -11.44 -5.92
C THR A 869 -4.46 -9.94 -5.86
N CYS A 870 -5.64 -9.50 -6.30
CA CYS A 870 -6.00 -8.09 -6.24
C CYS A 870 -6.33 -7.68 -4.80
N GLY A 871 -5.48 -6.86 -4.19
CA GLY A 871 -5.71 -6.28 -2.86
C GLY A 871 -6.92 -5.34 -2.75
N LEU A 872 -7.62 -5.05 -3.85
CA LEU A 872 -8.81 -4.19 -3.89
C LEU A 872 -10.11 -4.94 -4.21
N ALA A 873 -10.05 -6.26 -4.46
CA ALA A 873 -11.23 -7.04 -4.83
C ALA A 873 -12.22 -7.14 -3.66
N MET A 874 -13.49 -6.92 -3.94
CA MET A 874 -14.62 -7.08 -3.01
C MET A 874 -15.42 -8.35 -3.32
N ALA A 875 -15.48 -8.75 -4.59
CA ALA A 875 -16.12 -9.97 -5.08
C ALA A 875 -15.23 -10.65 -6.15
N GLU A 876 -15.56 -11.88 -6.50
CA GLU A 876 -14.94 -12.60 -7.61
C GLU A 876 -15.18 -11.90 -8.95
N SER A 877 -14.33 -12.23 -9.93
CA SER A 877 -14.50 -11.73 -11.30
C SER A 877 -14.01 -12.76 -12.31
N GLU A 878 -12.70 -12.86 -12.55
CA GLU A 878 -12.13 -13.79 -13.54
C GLU A 878 -12.52 -15.26 -13.30
N ARG A 879 -12.48 -15.70 -12.03
CA ARG A 879 -12.83 -17.08 -11.65
C ARG A 879 -14.33 -17.37 -11.75
N TYR A 880 -15.16 -16.34 -11.61
CA TYR A 880 -16.61 -16.49 -11.53
C TYR A 880 -17.33 -16.25 -12.86
N LEU A 881 -16.83 -15.32 -13.69
CA LEU A 881 -17.49 -14.98 -14.96
C LEU A 881 -17.78 -16.20 -15.85
N PRO A 882 -16.85 -17.17 -16.06
CA PRO A 882 -17.14 -18.35 -16.87
C PRO A 882 -18.35 -19.15 -16.35
N ILE A 883 -18.48 -19.31 -15.03
CA ILE A 883 -19.59 -20.03 -14.39
C ILE A 883 -20.92 -19.32 -14.63
N LEU A 884 -20.93 -17.99 -14.56
CA LEU A 884 -22.13 -17.20 -14.84
C LEU A 884 -22.48 -17.27 -16.34
N ILE A 885 -21.49 -17.15 -17.23
CA ILE A 885 -21.69 -17.23 -18.68
C ILE A 885 -22.27 -18.59 -19.09
N ASP A 886 -21.78 -19.71 -18.54
CA ASP A 886 -22.34 -21.05 -18.79
C ASP A 886 -23.86 -21.13 -18.55
N LYS A 887 -24.36 -20.34 -17.58
CA LYS A 887 -25.78 -20.31 -17.20
C LYS A 887 -26.57 -19.35 -18.07
N VAL A 888 -26.01 -18.18 -18.38
CA VAL A 888 -26.68 -17.16 -19.21
C VAL A 888 -26.69 -17.55 -20.69
N GLU A 889 -25.64 -18.20 -21.18
CA GLU A 889 -25.60 -18.61 -22.59
C GLU A 889 -26.66 -19.66 -22.92
N LYS A 890 -26.97 -20.57 -21.99
CA LYS A 890 -28.11 -21.50 -22.12
C LYS A 890 -29.44 -20.76 -22.26
N ILE A 891 -29.63 -19.68 -21.53
CA ILE A 891 -30.81 -18.82 -21.66
C ILE A 891 -30.84 -18.18 -23.05
N CYS A 892 -29.70 -17.69 -23.56
CA CYS A 892 -29.63 -17.15 -24.92
C CYS A 892 -29.98 -18.23 -25.96
N GLU A 893 -29.44 -19.43 -25.84
CA GLU A 893 -29.70 -20.55 -26.76
C GLU A 893 -31.16 -20.99 -26.76
N GLU A 894 -31.79 -21.13 -25.58
CA GLU A 894 -33.22 -21.43 -25.43
C GLU A 894 -34.13 -20.42 -26.15
N ASN A 895 -33.63 -19.20 -26.40
CA ASN A 895 -34.35 -18.12 -27.07
C ASN A 895 -33.81 -17.80 -28.48
N GLY A 896 -32.98 -18.67 -29.06
CA GLY A 896 -32.47 -18.51 -30.43
C GLY A 896 -31.38 -17.43 -30.60
N LEU A 897 -30.77 -16.98 -29.50
CA LEU A 897 -29.77 -15.89 -29.46
C LEU A 897 -28.32 -16.40 -29.36
N ARG A 898 -28.03 -17.63 -29.81
CA ARG A 898 -26.69 -18.24 -29.70
C ARG A 898 -25.58 -17.37 -30.29
N HIS A 899 -25.85 -16.76 -31.45
CA HIS A 899 -24.88 -15.96 -32.20
C HIS A 899 -25.00 -14.45 -31.93
N ASP A 900 -25.99 -14.05 -31.13
CA ASP A 900 -26.18 -12.65 -30.77
C ASP A 900 -25.15 -12.22 -29.73
N SER A 901 -24.48 -11.11 -30.02
CA SER A 901 -23.50 -10.52 -29.12
C SER A 901 -24.20 -9.60 -28.12
N ILE A 902 -24.06 -9.93 -26.83
CA ILE A 902 -24.48 -9.09 -25.71
C ILE A 902 -23.24 -8.81 -24.89
N VAL A 903 -22.72 -7.58 -24.94
CA VAL A 903 -21.46 -7.22 -24.29
C VAL A 903 -21.64 -7.26 -22.77
N MET A 904 -21.12 -8.33 -22.15
CA MET A 904 -21.19 -8.56 -20.72
C MET A 904 -19.83 -8.39 -20.05
N ARG A 905 -19.75 -7.56 -19.00
CA ARG A 905 -18.47 -7.29 -18.32
C ARG A 905 -18.57 -7.42 -16.82
N MET A 906 -17.53 -7.98 -16.20
CA MET A 906 -17.48 -8.17 -14.76
C MET A 906 -16.21 -7.58 -14.14
N THR A 907 -16.37 -6.91 -13.00
CA THR A 907 -15.22 -6.47 -12.19
C THR A 907 -15.47 -6.72 -10.72
N GLY A 908 -14.44 -7.14 -9.98
CA GLY A 908 -14.58 -7.46 -8.56
C GLY A 908 -14.69 -6.26 -7.62
N CYS A 909 -14.57 -5.02 -8.11
CA CYS A 909 -14.67 -3.79 -7.32
C CYS A 909 -14.95 -2.57 -8.24
N PRO A 910 -15.34 -1.39 -7.72
CA PRO A 910 -15.82 -0.26 -8.53
C PRO A 910 -14.73 0.47 -9.33
N ASN A 911 -13.47 0.02 -9.26
CA ASN A 911 -12.38 0.57 -10.08
C ASN A 911 -12.58 0.39 -11.59
N GLY A 912 -13.38 -0.59 -12.02
CA GLY A 912 -13.76 -0.77 -13.42
C GLY A 912 -12.64 -1.27 -14.34
N CYS A 913 -11.79 -2.19 -13.88
CA CYS A 913 -10.63 -2.68 -14.64
C CYS A 913 -10.98 -3.39 -15.96
N ALA A 914 -12.13 -4.06 -16.02
CA ALA A 914 -12.67 -4.68 -17.23
C ALA A 914 -13.65 -3.77 -17.98
N ARG A 915 -13.64 -2.44 -17.72
CA ARG A 915 -14.50 -1.46 -18.40
C ARG A 915 -16.01 -1.79 -18.34
N PRO A 916 -16.56 -2.13 -17.15
CA PRO A 916 -17.93 -2.59 -17.02
C PRO A 916 -18.96 -1.51 -17.31
N TYR A 917 -18.64 -0.24 -17.09
CA TYR A 917 -19.60 0.87 -17.23
C TYR A 917 -19.96 1.22 -18.67
N ALA A 918 -19.22 0.68 -19.65
CA ALA A 918 -19.48 0.84 -21.08
C ALA A 918 -20.06 -0.43 -21.73
N ALA A 919 -20.40 -1.46 -20.95
CA ALA A 919 -21.04 -2.68 -21.43
C ALA A 919 -22.57 -2.58 -21.40
N GLU A 920 -23.24 -3.34 -22.27
CA GLU A 920 -24.70 -3.44 -22.31
C GLU A 920 -25.28 -3.98 -21.00
N VAL A 921 -24.62 -5.00 -20.44
CA VAL A 921 -24.90 -5.56 -19.11
C VAL A 921 -23.59 -5.74 -18.34
N ALA A 922 -23.56 -5.36 -17.08
CA ALA A 922 -22.34 -5.53 -16.29
C ALA A 922 -22.57 -5.77 -14.81
N PHE A 923 -21.56 -6.38 -14.18
CA PHE A 923 -21.54 -6.73 -12.77
C PHE A 923 -20.31 -6.12 -12.08
N VAL A 924 -20.54 -5.33 -11.03
CA VAL A 924 -19.47 -4.68 -10.27
C VAL A 924 -19.53 -5.15 -8.81
N GLY A 925 -18.50 -5.86 -8.36
CA GLY A 925 -18.43 -6.47 -7.04
C GLY A 925 -18.63 -5.47 -5.91
N LYS A 926 -19.49 -5.82 -4.95
CA LYS A 926 -19.86 -5.04 -3.77
C LYS A 926 -19.41 -5.75 -2.48
N ALA A 927 -19.57 -7.07 -2.46
CA ALA A 927 -19.13 -7.98 -1.39
C ALA A 927 -18.99 -9.40 -1.97
N PRO A 928 -18.43 -10.38 -1.23
CA PRO A 928 -18.35 -11.76 -1.73
C PRO A 928 -19.70 -12.28 -2.23
N GLY A 929 -19.75 -12.75 -3.48
CA GLY A 929 -20.97 -13.26 -4.12
C GLY A 929 -22.04 -12.21 -4.49
N THR A 930 -21.78 -10.92 -4.25
CA THR A 930 -22.75 -9.84 -4.43
C THR A 930 -22.26 -8.75 -5.37
N TYR A 931 -23.10 -8.35 -6.32
CA TYR A 931 -22.74 -7.42 -7.39
C TYR A 931 -23.77 -6.30 -7.57
N LEU A 932 -23.29 -5.13 -7.98
CA LEU A 932 -24.08 -4.09 -8.64
C LEU A 932 -24.37 -4.55 -10.07
N MET A 933 -25.64 -4.57 -10.48
CA MET A 933 -26.04 -4.88 -11.86
C MET A 933 -26.32 -3.59 -12.64
N LEU A 934 -25.68 -3.47 -13.80
CA LEU A 934 -25.74 -2.30 -14.67
C LEU A 934 -26.36 -2.68 -16.02
N LEU A 935 -27.20 -1.81 -16.59
CA LEU A 935 -27.85 -2.00 -17.90
C LEU A 935 -27.82 -0.73 -18.75
N GLY A 936 -27.95 -0.89 -20.08
CA GLY A 936 -28.19 0.22 -21.01
C GLY A 936 -26.95 0.84 -21.64
N GLY A 937 -25.78 0.22 -21.47
CA GLY A 937 -24.57 0.63 -22.19
C GLY A 937 -24.73 0.39 -23.70
N GLY A 938 -23.99 1.14 -24.51
CA GLY A 938 -24.04 0.99 -25.97
C GLY A 938 -23.15 -0.14 -26.46
N TYR A 939 -23.59 -0.88 -27.50
CA TYR A 939 -22.88 -2.05 -28.03
C TYR A 939 -21.41 -1.77 -28.39
N TYR A 940 -21.13 -0.63 -29.00
CA TYR A 940 -19.78 -0.25 -29.42
C TYR A 940 -19.09 0.71 -28.44
N GLY A 941 -19.52 0.76 -27.17
CA GLY A 941 -18.88 1.55 -26.11
C GLY A 941 -19.13 3.07 -26.18
N GLN A 942 -20.16 3.48 -26.92
CA GLN A 942 -20.57 4.89 -27.14
C GLN A 942 -21.47 5.47 -26.05
N ARG A 943 -21.97 4.64 -25.14
CA ARG A 943 -22.89 5.06 -24.06
C ARG A 943 -22.60 4.30 -22.77
N LEU A 944 -22.68 5.00 -21.64
CA LEU A 944 -22.57 4.39 -20.32
C LEU A 944 -23.88 3.69 -19.95
N ASN A 945 -23.78 2.52 -19.32
CA ASN A 945 -24.91 1.91 -18.63
C ASN A 945 -25.31 2.71 -17.38
N LYS A 946 -26.36 2.29 -16.67
CA LYS A 946 -26.78 2.81 -15.36
C LYS A 946 -27.02 1.66 -14.38
N ILE A 947 -27.08 2.02 -13.11
CA ILE A 947 -27.44 1.11 -12.03
C ILE A 947 -28.89 0.66 -12.21
N TYR A 948 -29.06 -0.63 -12.51
CA TYR A 948 -30.37 -1.28 -12.55
C TYR A 948 -30.73 -1.89 -11.19
N ARG A 949 -29.79 -2.59 -10.55
CA ARG A 949 -29.94 -3.12 -9.19
C ARG A 949 -28.65 -2.93 -8.41
N GLU A 950 -28.75 -2.39 -7.20
CA GLU A 950 -27.58 -2.09 -6.36
C GLU A 950 -26.93 -3.29 -5.70
N SER A 951 -27.66 -4.40 -5.63
CA SER A 951 -27.19 -5.63 -5.03
C SER A 951 -27.94 -6.79 -5.66
N VAL A 952 -27.21 -7.71 -6.27
CA VAL A 952 -27.72 -8.97 -6.79
C VAL A 952 -26.73 -10.10 -6.51
N THR A 953 -27.28 -11.25 -6.16
CA THR A 953 -26.63 -12.55 -6.07
C THR A 953 -26.84 -13.32 -7.37
N GLU A 954 -26.10 -14.42 -7.58
CA GLU A 954 -26.26 -15.22 -8.80
C GLU A 954 -27.72 -15.67 -9.08
N PRO A 955 -28.48 -16.23 -8.11
CA PRO A 955 -29.87 -16.63 -8.38
C PRO A 955 -30.73 -15.46 -8.85
N GLU A 956 -30.54 -14.27 -8.26
CA GLU A 956 -31.26 -13.05 -8.64
C GLU A 956 -30.85 -12.56 -10.03
N ILE A 957 -29.56 -12.61 -10.36
CA ILE A 957 -29.07 -12.30 -11.71
C ILE A 957 -29.79 -13.16 -12.75
N LEU A 958 -29.87 -14.47 -12.52
CA LEU A 958 -30.51 -15.40 -13.45
C LEU A 958 -32.03 -15.21 -13.51
N ALA A 959 -32.68 -14.94 -12.37
CA ALA A 959 -34.11 -14.65 -12.30
C ALA A 959 -34.48 -13.36 -13.05
N ILE A 960 -33.59 -12.36 -13.05
CA ILE A 960 -33.77 -11.11 -13.80
C ILE A 960 -33.51 -11.34 -15.30
N LEU A 961 -32.37 -11.95 -15.65
CA LEU A 961 -31.95 -12.08 -17.05
C LEU A 961 -32.80 -13.07 -17.84
N ARG A 962 -33.30 -14.15 -17.24
CA ARG A 962 -34.09 -15.17 -17.95
C ARG A 962 -35.33 -14.60 -18.67
N PRO A 963 -36.26 -13.91 -18.00
CA PRO A 963 -37.40 -13.29 -18.69
C PRO A 963 -36.98 -12.10 -19.57
N MET A 964 -35.95 -11.36 -19.19
CA MET A 964 -35.46 -10.19 -19.93
C MET A 964 -34.88 -10.58 -21.31
N ILE A 965 -34.02 -11.59 -21.37
CA ILE A 965 -33.44 -12.11 -22.61
C ILE A 965 -34.52 -12.71 -23.53
N LYS A 966 -35.50 -13.43 -22.95
CA LYS A 966 -36.66 -13.91 -23.71
C LYS A 966 -37.44 -12.77 -24.36
N ARG A 967 -37.72 -11.70 -23.62
CA ARG A 967 -38.39 -10.52 -24.18
C ARG A 967 -37.55 -9.83 -25.23
N TYR A 968 -36.25 -9.67 -25.02
CA TYR A 968 -35.33 -9.14 -26.04
C TYR A 968 -35.42 -9.92 -27.36
N ALA A 969 -35.38 -11.26 -27.29
CA ALA A 969 -35.51 -12.11 -28.49
C ALA A 969 -36.82 -11.87 -29.27
N LEU A 970 -37.92 -11.60 -28.56
CA LEU A 970 -39.25 -11.43 -29.15
C LEU A 970 -39.59 -10.01 -29.58
N GLU A 971 -39.05 -9.00 -28.88
CA GLU A 971 -39.49 -7.61 -28.96
C GLU A 971 -38.47 -6.69 -29.63
N ARG A 972 -37.22 -7.14 -29.87
CA ARG A 972 -36.19 -6.32 -30.51
C ARG A 972 -36.57 -5.94 -31.94
N HIS A 973 -36.16 -4.75 -32.35
CA HIS A 973 -36.19 -4.38 -33.75
C HIS A 973 -35.02 -5.04 -34.50
N GLU A 974 -35.11 -5.12 -35.82
CA GLU A 974 -34.00 -5.61 -36.64
C GLU A 974 -32.75 -4.76 -36.43
N GLY A 975 -31.63 -5.40 -36.12
CA GLY A 975 -30.35 -4.73 -35.82
C GLY A 975 -30.26 -4.03 -34.46
N GLU A 976 -31.29 -4.12 -33.62
CA GLU A 976 -31.26 -3.52 -32.28
C GLU A 976 -30.47 -4.38 -31.29
N HIS A 977 -29.47 -3.78 -30.66
CA HIS A 977 -28.65 -4.43 -29.64
C HIS A 977 -29.32 -4.41 -28.26
N PHE A 978 -28.94 -5.34 -27.38
CA PHE A 978 -29.55 -5.56 -26.07
C PHE A 978 -29.57 -4.29 -25.21
N GLY A 979 -28.47 -3.53 -25.17
CA GLY A 979 -28.36 -2.29 -24.41
C GLY A 979 -29.32 -1.20 -24.88
N ASP A 980 -29.52 -1.05 -26.19
CA ASP A 980 -30.51 -0.12 -26.76
C ASP A 980 -31.94 -0.58 -26.46
N TRP A 981 -32.19 -1.88 -26.63
CA TRP A 981 -33.46 -2.50 -26.30
C TRP A 981 -33.83 -2.31 -24.82
N THR A 982 -32.90 -2.48 -23.87
CA THR A 982 -33.20 -2.28 -22.44
C THR A 982 -33.69 -0.87 -22.13
N ILE A 983 -33.22 0.14 -22.88
CA ILE A 983 -33.71 1.51 -22.75
C ILE A 983 -35.10 1.66 -23.35
N ARG A 984 -35.30 1.19 -24.60
CA ARG A 984 -36.59 1.26 -25.29
C ARG A 984 -37.70 0.50 -24.56
N ALA A 985 -37.38 -0.66 -24.00
CA ALA A 985 -38.30 -1.50 -23.24
C ALA A 985 -38.55 -1.00 -21.80
N GLY A 986 -37.94 0.13 -21.41
CA GLY A 986 -38.16 0.78 -20.12
C GLY A 986 -37.47 0.09 -18.94
N TYR A 987 -36.50 -0.80 -19.17
CA TYR A 987 -35.73 -1.43 -18.09
C TYR A 987 -34.75 -0.45 -17.44
N ILE A 988 -34.29 0.57 -18.17
CA ILE A 988 -33.36 1.58 -17.63
C ILE A 988 -33.39 2.87 -18.45
N ALA A 989 -33.18 4.02 -17.81
CA ALA A 989 -33.01 5.29 -18.52
C ALA A 989 -31.64 5.35 -19.24
N PRO A 990 -31.49 6.11 -20.34
CA PRO A 990 -30.18 6.33 -20.96
C PRO A 990 -29.29 7.23 -20.08
N THR A 991 -27.97 6.96 -20.08
CA THR A 991 -26.98 7.94 -19.59
C THR A 991 -26.64 8.91 -20.71
N THR A 992 -26.92 10.20 -20.50
CA THR A 992 -26.61 11.28 -21.45
C THR A 992 -25.18 11.80 -21.28
N GLU A 993 -24.73 11.95 -20.03
CA GLU A 993 -23.36 12.33 -19.67
C GLU A 993 -22.93 11.62 -18.39
N GLY A 994 -21.61 11.48 -18.18
CA GLY A 994 -21.06 10.78 -17.02
C GLY A 994 -21.50 11.37 -15.67
N LYS A 995 -21.58 12.70 -15.54
CA LYS A 995 -22.03 13.37 -14.31
C LYS A 995 -23.49 13.04 -13.92
N PHE A 996 -24.30 12.64 -14.90
CA PHE A 996 -25.71 12.24 -14.69
C PHE A 996 -25.87 10.73 -14.54
N TRP A 997 -24.79 9.98 -14.30
CA TRP A 997 -24.83 8.52 -14.24
C TRP A 997 -25.77 8.00 -13.13
N TYR A 998 -25.82 8.67 -11.99
CA TYR A 998 -26.69 8.34 -10.85
C TYR A 998 -28.16 8.77 -11.01
N ASP A 999 -28.50 9.54 -12.04
CA ASP A 999 -29.87 10.03 -12.21
C ASP A 999 -30.77 8.94 -12.79
N ARG A 1000 -32.01 8.83 -12.29
CA ARG A 1000 -33.03 7.90 -12.81
C ARG A 1000 -32.59 6.42 -12.89
N MET A 1001 -31.94 5.93 -11.83
CA MET A 1001 -31.59 4.51 -11.66
C MET A 1001 -32.83 3.65 -11.35
N GLY A 1002 -32.73 2.31 -11.53
CA GLY A 1002 -33.74 1.35 -11.06
C GLY A 1002 -34.88 0.98 -12.02
N GLY A 1003 -34.85 1.44 -13.27
CA GLY A 1003 -35.87 1.17 -14.30
C GLY A 1003 -37.06 2.14 -14.31
N GLU A 1004 -37.94 2.03 -15.31
CA GLU A 1004 -39.12 2.90 -15.49
C GLU A 1004 -40.43 2.09 -15.48
N GLY A 1005 -41.54 2.72 -15.07
CA GLY A 1005 -42.88 2.11 -15.07
C GLY A 1005 -42.95 0.78 -14.30
N GLU A 1006 -43.48 -0.26 -14.94
CA GLU A 1006 -43.60 -1.63 -14.39
C GLU A 1006 -42.24 -2.29 -14.09
N ASN A 1007 -41.16 -1.80 -14.70
CA ASN A 1007 -39.80 -2.28 -14.41
C ASN A 1007 -39.17 -1.57 -13.21
N ARG A 1008 -39.77 -0.45 -12.74
CA ARG A 1008 -39.38 0.32 -11.57
C ARG A 1008 -40.01 -0.28 -10.30
N LEU A 1009 -39.47 -1.43 -9.91
CA LEU A 1009 -39.83 -2.24 -8.72
C LEU A 1009 -41.30 -2.71 -8.66
N ALA A 1010 -41.51 -4.02 -8.78
CA ALA A 1010 -42.15 -4.69 -7.65
C ALA A 1010 -41.10 -4.74 -6.54
N ALA A 1011 -41.38 -4.06 -5.42
CA ALA A 1011 -40.49 -3.94 -4.28
C ALA A 1011 -40.00 -5.30 -3.77
#